data_AF-A0AA41X550-F1
#
_entry.id   AF-A0AA41X550-F1
#
_cell.length_a   1.000
_cell.length_b   1.000
_cell.length_c   1.000
_cell.angle_alpha   90.00
_cell.angle_beta   90.00
_cell.angle_gamma   90.00
#
_symmetry.space_group_name_H-M   'P 1'
#
loop_
_entity.id
_entity.type
_entity.pdbx_description
1 polymer ?
#
loop_
_entity_poly.entity_id
_entity_poly.type
_entity_poly.pdbx_seq_one_letter_code
_entity_poly.pdbx_strand_id
1 'polypeptide(L)'
;MTIKQIALPDVTGLASAGVTVFFMEAVTFTDDGKHLVVKATFVEDGTGGAQRFGYYLYDIANETYVMNFNTQLLTESRLTTSNIEALYFTGNLDSYTVVAEVKAADNPNSVLVALQNGEIRSSDILLDALGDDYSVNVESFALAEDGRHLAIQTSDPSLASVLNPDTNDSSDIYLLDLETQAILRISEVGGAEVVSDTDLQDIAIVGERLQIGFTTDEAYVSPTRTDQNTTDLSGPVGTRTDAYVWSSALDSSGTLTDSGSFILISELPNNTASGFVDTDSGIVLTQDKVLFSSASEFIDVGDNNNAVDSFSYVDGTVDTLTFAGTRFDADTKIIDASISGRYVIVLTSASQVSGSTGAQQLVFIDTLTGISRVVSQNSAGSAGDIDTVKGVIAQSGSYVAFSSLASNLTNEVANTFQGSLFIREYTDINTLPEGKVILDSLPLIGEDLILDFSNIIDDDGLPDEFEVTWNVNGTVVSTTNNVLPSTIINAESVIAAEVSYIDGAGNTETLLVDEFSLFDRPTRSDGSLEYSTKYIVFSSNGESVFDFDLGLSGINYKGQSSLFSGSSEVESIKISTGQILDITNLKGSQDKVFLPGELSDYLTHSSINSATSEMTLISTADFSYTELKFIATSTAADMLVFSDGQVSSTDFKKYLLNDKSDLSELSLDTTFTSDNFSTPINNTKVKAIAIDPNGETFSSFTPATTLQVSGSGGVDKVYIREGTTVDSTNLKSSVDEIYLQGSWADYSKSIDNSGNLLLSRTVSISGTDYVEAVSVASGSTIATNDLLIFADGSIRNKSAVLAVKSEEGGAFSTLDGFDGTVVTPLLESIIDTDFIFPQESGKQIDQTLITTLDVLSESQQSQDNSEINTTSVLVDASVIETDKEQSYVVNTEEFGTNIEIMF
;
A
#
# COMPACT_ATOMS: atom_id res chain seq x y z
N MET A 1 -13.91 -0.74 -20.10
CA MET A 1 -13.11 0.41 -20.55
C MET A 1 -13.77 1.69 -20.12
N THR A 2 -13.06 2.50 -19.35
CA THR A 2 -13.54 3.80 -18.85
C THR A 2 -12.58 4.88 -19.32
N ILE A 3 -13.09 6.03 -19.77
CA ILE A 3 -12.28 7.22 -20.09
C ILE A 3 -12.69 8.38 -19.18
N LYS A 4 -11.71 9.08 -18.61
CA LYS A 4 -11.92 10.24 -17.75
C LYS A 4 -11.01 11.39 -18.16
N GLN A 5 -11.47 12.62 -17.99
CA GLN A 5 -10.65 13.83 -18.11
C GLN A 5 -10.03 14.12 -16.75
N ILE A 6 -8.70 14.26 -16.68
CA ILE A 6 -7.99 14.59 -15.44
C ILE A 6 -8.20 16.07 -15.10
N ALA A 7 -8.48 16.36 -13.83
CA ALA A 7 -8.70 17.72 -13.34
C ALA A 7 -7.41 18.56 -13.36
N LEU A 8 -7.52 19.89 -13.45
CA LEU A 8 -6.34 20.77 -13.40
C LEU A 8 -5.68 20.71 -12.01
N PRO A 9 -4.34 20.66 -11.92
CA PRO A 9 -3.65 20.86 -10.66
C PRO A 9 -3.67 22.34 -10.24
N ASP A 10 -3.45 22.61 -8.95
CA ASP A 10 -3.28 23.98 -8.46
C ASP A 10 -1.88 24.53 -8.81
N VAL A 11 -1.82 25.34 -9.86
CA VAL A 11 -0.60 26.01 -10.32
C VAL A 11 -0.39 27.40 -9.69
N THR A 12 -1.28 27.86 -8.81
CA THR A 12 -1.23 29.26 -8.32
C THR A 12 0.02 29.57 -7.49
N GLY A 13 0.52 28.59 -6.71
CA GLY A 13 1.78 28.70 -5.97
C GLY A 13 3.03 28.76 -6.86
N LEU A 14 2.89 28.38 -8.13
CA LEU A 14 3.94 28.44 -9.13
C LEU A 14 3.81 29.69 -10.00
N ALA A 15 3.12 30.74 -9.54
CA ALA A 15 2.90 31.97 -10.30
C ALA A 15 2.92 33.23 -9.43
N SER A 16 3.33 34.35 -10.03
CA SER A 16 3.34 35.68 -9.40
C SER A 16 2.05 36.50 -9.64
N ALA A 17 1.19 36.02 -10.54
CA ALA A 17 -0.04 36.68 -10.98
C ALA A 17 -1.14 35.63 -11.26
N GLY A 18 -2.27 36.08 -11.83
CA GLY A 18 -3.29 35.17 -12.36
C GLY A 18 -2.71 34.21 -13.40
N VAL A 19 -3.30 33.03 -13.52
CA VAL A 19 -2.77 31.93 -14.34
C VAL A 19 -3.84 31.35 -15.24
N THR A 20 -3.42 31.03 -16.46
CA THR A 20 -4.22 30.25 -17.40
C THR A 20 -3.45 28.99 -17.79
N VAL A 21 -3.92 27.83 -17.33
CA VAL A 21 -3.45 26.52 -17.81
C VAL A 21 -4.03 26.28 -19.19
N PHE A 22 -3.19 25.94 -20.17
CA PHE A 22 -3.63 25.78 -21.54
C PHE A 22 -3.27 24.43 -22.16
N PHE A 23 -2.40 23.65 -21.53
CA PHE A 23 -2.05 22.31 -21.96
C PHE A 23 -1.74 21.44 -20.74
N MET A 24 -2.26 20.22 -20.72
CA MET A 24 -1.86 19.19 -19.76
C MET A 24 -1.39 17.97 -20.52
N GLU A 25 -0.29 17.39 -20.06
CA GLU A 25 0.25 16.15 -20.59
C GLU A 25 0.69 15.19 -19.48
N ALA A 26 0.67 13.91 -19.81
CA ALA A 26 1.30 12.88 -18.99
C ALA A 26 2.77 12.75 -19.38
N VAL A 27 3.64 12.62 -18.37
CA VAL A 27 5.08 12.41 -18.53
C VAL A 27 5.41 10.92 -18.49
N THR A 28 4.97 10.22 -17.46
CA THR A 28 5.09 8.76 -17.30
C THR A 28 4.16 8.27 -16.18
N PHE A 29 3.91 6.97 -16.12
CA PHE A 29 3.32 6.31 -14.94
C PHE A 29 4.41 5.94 -13.93
N THR A 30 4.04 5.77 -12.66
CA THR A 30 4.90 5.06 -11.70
C THR A 30 5.03 3.59 -12.07
N ASP A 31 6.10 2.93 -11.62
CA ASP A 31 6.39 1.54 -11.96
C ASP A 31 5.25 0.59 -11.50
N ASP A 32 4.60 0.90 -10.38
CA ASP A 32 3.44 0.18 -9.87
C ASP A 32 2.11 0.49 -10.59
N GLY A 33 2.12 1.42 -11.55
CA GLY A 33 0.96 1.86 -12.32
C GLY A 33 -0.12 2.59 -11.51
N LYS A 34 0.10 2.91 -10.23
CA LYS A 34 -0.91 3.53 -9.34
C LYS A 34 -0.98 5.05 -9.48
N HIS A 35 0.09 5.68 -9.96
CA HIS A 35 0.18 7.12 -10.10
C HIS A 35 0.65 7.55 -11.49
N LEU A 36 0.34 8.80 -11.83
CA LEU A 36 0.71 9.43 -13.09
C LEU A 36 1.48 10.71 -12.83
N VAL A 37 2.66 10.88 -13.44
CA VAL A 37 3.36 12.16 -13.46
C VAL A 37 2.72 13.06 -14.51
N VAL A 38 2.17 14.19 -14.08
CA VAL A 38 1.43 15.15 -14.90
C VAL A 38 2.21 16.44 -15.03
N LYS A 39 2.38 16.92 -16.27
CA LYS A 39 2.90 18.24 -16.60
C LYS A 39 1.75 19.17 -17.00
N ALA A 40 1.61 20.27 -16.28
CA ALA A 40 0.70 21.37 -16.61
C ALA A 40 1.50 22.55 -17.19
N THR A 41 1.17 22.96 -18.41
CA THR A 41 1.74 24.14 -19.04
C THR A 41 0.78 25.32 -18.93
N PHE A 42 1.28 26.43 -18.41
CA PHE A 42 0.50 27.63 -18.14
C PHE A 42 1.25 28.91 -18.49
N VAL A 43 0.50 30.01 -18.61
CA VAL A 43 1.05 31.37 -18.71
C VAL A 43 0.55 32.22 -17.55
N GLU A 44 1.37 33.18 -17.13
CA GLU A 44 0.92 34.22 -16.21
C GLU A 44 0.18 35.33 -16.97
N ASP A 45 -0.98 35.74 -16.45
CA ASP A 45 -1.83 36.75 -17.04
C ASP A 45 -1.11 38.12 -17.04
N GLY A 46 -0.96 38.71 -18.23
CA GLY A 46 -0.42 40.07 -18.37
C GLY A 46 1.11 40.20 -18.35
N THR A 47 1.87 39.09 -18.31
CA THR A 47 3.35 39.10 -18.27
C THR A 47 4.03 39.01 -19.64
N GLY A 48 3.26 39.04 -20.73
CA GLY A 48 3.81 38.89 -22.09
C GLY A 48 3.92 37.45 -22.58
N GLY A 49 3.42 36.47 -21.81
CA GLY A 49 3.15 35.11 -22.29
C GLY A 49 4.31 34.12 -22.21
N ALA A 50 5.27 34.30 -21.29
CA ALA A 50 6.28 33.26 -21.03
C ALA A 50 5.62 31.99 -20.48
N GLN A 51 5.96 30.84 -21.07
CA GLN A 51 5.44 29.55 -20.63
C GLN A 51 6.10 29.11 -19.32
N ARG A 52 5.29 28.47 -18.48
CA ARG A 52 5.64 27.93 -17.17
C ARG A 52 5.15 26.50 -17.07
N PHE A 53 5.85 25.68 -16.30
CA PHE A 53 5.61 24.25 -16.18
C PHE A 53 5.45 23.84 -14.72
N GLY A 54 4.36 23.15 -14.41
CA GLY A 54 4.16 22.49 -13.12
C GLY A 54 4.15 20.97 -13.30
N TYR A 55 4.89 20.26 -12.47
CA TYR A 55 5.00 18.80 -12.47
C TYR A 55 4.40 18.24 -11.18
N TYR A 56 3.48 17.29 -11.31
CA TYR A 56 2.70 16.75 -10.21
C TYR A 56 2.63 15.24 -10.28
N LEU A 57 2.43 14.60 -9.13
CA LEU A 57 2.07 13.18 -9.06
C LEU A 57 0.57 13.07 -8.77
N TYR A 58 -0.15 12.40 -9.65
CA TYR A 58 -1.60 12.20 -9.60
C TYR A 58 -1.92 10.76 -9.19
N ASP A 59 -2.66 10.58 -8.11
CA ASP A 59 -3.20 9.30 -7.66
C ASP A 59 -4.44 8.97 -8.49
N ILE A 60 -4.37 7.85 -9.22
CA ILE A 60 -5.41 7.43 -10.17
C ILE A 60 -6.67 6.95 -9.44
N ALA A 61 -6.50 6.23 -8.33
CA ALA A 61 -7.60 5.63 -7.59
C ALA A 61 -8.39 6.68 -6.82
N ASN A 62 -7.69 7.62 -6.18
CA ASN A 62 -8.30 8.68 -5.38
C ASN A 62 -8.64 9.94 -6.19
N GLU A 63 -8.18 10.03 -7.43
CA GLU A 63 -8.37 11.17 -8.33
C GLU A 63 -7.85 12.51 -7.75
N THR A 64 -6.69 12.46 -7.08
CA THR A 64 -6.10 13.63 -6.42
C THR A 64 -4.62 13.78 -6.73
N TYR A 65 -4.13 15.02 -6.68
CA TYR A 65 -2.69 15.28 -6.75
C TYR A 65 -2.07 15.12 -5.36
N VAL A 66 -1.13 14.20 -5.23
CA VAL A 66 -0.48 13.85 -3.96
C VAL A 66 0.89 14.50 -3.81
N MET A 67 1.50 14.98 -4.91
CA MET A 67 2.82 15.61 -4.89
C MET A 67 2.97 16.72 -5.93
N ASN A 68 3.79 17.73 -5.63
CA ASN A 68 4.23 18.79 -6.54
C ASN A 68 5.77 18.84 -6.59
N PHE A 69 6.35 18.34 -7.68
CA PHE A 69 7.80 18.23 -7.84
C PHE A 69 8.50 19.59 -7.89
N ASN A 70 7.83 20.65 -8.37
CA ASN A 70 8.42 22.00 -8.36
C ASN A 70 8.80 22.43 -6.95
N THR A 71 8.00 22.08 -5.94
CA THR A 71 8.28 22.43 -4.53
C THR A 71 9.43 21.65 -3.90
N GLN A 72 9.79 20.51 -4.49
CA GLN A 72 10.92 19.69 -4.06
C GLN A 72 12.22 20.09 -4.77
N LEU A 73 12.12 20.47 -6.04
CA LEU A 73 13.27 20.82 -6.88
C LEU A 73 13.67 22.29 -6.77
N LEU A 74 12.75 23.19 -6.40
CA LEU A 74 12.99 24.62 -6.31
C LEU A 74 12.76 25.14 -4.89
N THR A 75 13.62 26.07 -4.47
CA THR A 75 13.38 26.82 -3.22
C THR A 75 12.14 27.71 -3.36
N GLU A 76 11.48 28.06 -2.25
CA GLU A 76 10.29 28.94 -2.24
C GLU A 76 10.52 30.25 -3.00
N SER A 77 11.73 30.82 -2.90
CA SER A 77 12.12 32.07 -3.56
C SER A 77 12.30 31.95 -5.08
N ARG A 78 12.26 30.73 -5.62
CA ARG A 78 12.50 30.41 -7.04
C ARG A 78 11.27 29.82 -7.73
N LEU A 79 10.25 29.37 -6.98
CA LEU A 79 9.01 28.79 -7.54
C LEU A 79 8.29 29.67 -8.56
N THR A 80 8.42 31.00 -8.42
CA THR A 80 7.74 31.97 -9.30
C THR A 80 8.65 32.58 -10.38
N THR A 81 9.92 32.20 -10.41
CA THR A 81 10.92 32.81 -11.30
C THR A 81 11.69 31.80 -12.15
N SER A 82 11.87 30.58 -11.65
CA SER A 82 12.57 29.50 -12.35
C SER A 82 11.60 28.52 -13.00
N ASN A 83 12.06 27.84 -14.03
CA ASN A 83 11.33 26.79 -14.73
C ASN A 83 12.02 25.43 -14.55
N ILE A 84 11.20 24.37 -14.57
CA ILE A 84 11.65 23.02 -14.87
C ILE A 84 11.27 22.77 -16.33
N GLU A 85 12.25 22.71 -17.22
CA GLU A 85 12.03 22.62 -18.67
C GLU A 85 11.68 21.17 -19.08
N ALA A 86 12.37 20.20 -18.47
CA ALA A 86 12.17 18.77 -18.65
C ALA A 86 12.36 18.01 -17.32
N LEU A 87 11.73 16.84 -17.19
CA LEU A 87 11.77 15.99 -16.00
C LEU A 87 11.63 14.53 -16.39
N TYR A 88 12.56 13.70 -15.93
CA TYR A 88 12.48 12.24 -15.97
C TYR A 88 12.22 11.73 -14.55
N PHE A 89 11.38 10.70 -14.45
CA PHE A 89 10.96 10.07 -13.22
C PHE A 89 11.06 8.55 -13.37
N THR A 90 11.57 7.87 -12.34
CA THR A 90 11.53 6.40 -12.20
C THR A 90 11.18 6.03 -10.75
N GLY A 91 10.51 4.89 -10.55
CA GLY A 91 10.09 4.38 -9.24
C GLY A 91 8.59 4.53 -8.95
N ASN A 92 8.24 4.58 -7.66
CA ASN A 92 6.88 4.71 -7.15
C ASN A 92 6.79 5.77 -6.04
N LEU A 93 5.61 5.95 -5.41
CA LEU A 93 5.41 7.00 -4.41
C LEU A 93 6.36 6.87 -3.20
N ASP A 94 6.70 5.64 -2.81
CA ASP A 94 7.50 5.35 -1.62
C ASP A 94 9.01 5.34 -1.91
N SER A 95 9.41 5.08 -3.15
CA SER A 95 10.79 5.09 -3.61
C SER A 95 10.91 5.53 -5.07
N TYR A 96 11.42 6.74 -5.30
CA TYR A 96 11.60 7.34 -6.62
C TYR A 96 12.87 8.17 -6.77
N THR A 97 13.30 8.28 -8.02
CA THR A 97 14.37 9.17 -8.47
C THR A 97 13.86 10.07 -9.58
N VAL A 98 14.26 11.34 -9.52
CA VAL A 98 13.94 12.36 -10.52
C VAL A 98 15.21 13.04 -10.97
N VAL A 99 15.36 13.20 -12.30
CA VAL A 99 16.34 14.11 -12.90
C VAL A 99 15.59 15.18 -13.66
N ALA A 100 15.85 16.44 -13.33
CA ALA A 100 15.14 17.59 -13.87
C ALA A 100 16.10 18.62 -14.48
N GLU A 101 15.73 19.17 -15.64
CA GLU A 101 16.40 20.31 -16.23
C GLU A 101 15.81 21.60 -15.66
N VAL A 102 16.59 22.31 -14.84
CA VAL A 102 16.15 23.52 -14.15
C VAL A 102 16.78 24.75 -14.79
N LYS A 103 15.92 25.66 -15.25
CA LYS A 103 16.31 26.97 -15.78
C LYS A 103 16.01 28.07 -14.78
N ALA A 104 17.05 28.60 -14.14
CA ALA A 104 16.92 29.70 -13.20
C ALA A 104 16.72 31.04 -13.91
N ALA A 105 15.91 31.96 -13.35
CA ALA A 105 15.69 33.28 -13.93
C ALA A 105 16.97 34.13 -14.12
N ASP A 106 17.96 33.91 -13.27
CA ASP A 106 19.23 34.63 -13.23
C ASP A 106 20.39 33.88 -13.91
N ASN A 107 20.13 32.66 -14.43
CA ASN A 107 21.10 31.88 -15.17
C ASN A 107 20.67 31.78 -16.65
N PRO A 108 21.52 32.16 -17.62
CA PRO A 108 21.20 31.94 -19.03
C PRO A 108 21.07 30.46 -19.41
N ASN A 109 21.72 29.57 -18.65
CA ASN A 109 21.79 28.14 -18.93
C ASN A 109 20.95 27.34 -17.94
N SER A 110 20.45 26.20 -18.41
CA SER A 110 19.83 25.20 -17.55
C SER A 110 20.88 24.35 -16.83
N VAL A 111 20.52 23.77 -15.69
CA VAL A 111 21.31 22.78 -14.97
C VAL A 111 20.50 21.51 -14.75
N LEU A 112 21.15 20.35 -14.71
CA LEU A 112 20.49 19.09 -14.37
C LEU A 112 20.53 18.86 -12.86
N VAL A 113 19.39 18.65 -12.23
CA VAL A 113 19.22 18.46 -10.78
C VAL A 113 18.74 17.04 -10.52
N ALA A 114 19.39 16.33 -9.59
CA ALA A 114 18.97 15.00 -9.14
C ALA A 114 18.25 15.09 -7.79
N LEU A 115 17.08 14.46 -7.71
CA LEU A 115 16.24 14.35 -6.52
C LEU A 115 15.95 12.86 -6.27
N GLN A 116 16.04 12.42 -5.02
CA GLN A 116 15.68 11.07 -4.62
C GLN A 116 14.83 11.13 -3.35
N ASN A 117 13.63 10.56 -3.39
CA ASN A 117 12.70 10.51 -2.26
C ASN A 117 12.47 11.88 -1.57
N GLY A 118 12.36 12.94 -2.37
CA GLY A 118 12.14 14.31 -1.90
C GLY A 118 13.39 15.04 -1.42
N GLU A 119 14.58 14.43 -1.47
CA GLU A 119 15.85 15.07 -1.14
C GLU A 119 16.70 15.34 -2.39
N ILE A 120 17.23 16.56 -2.53
CA ILE A 120 18.17 16.90 -3.60
C ILE A 120 19.48 16.16 -3.34
N ARG A 121 19.85 15.24 -4.24
CA ARG A 121 21.11 14.50 -4.22
C ARG A 121 22.23 15.24 -4.93
N SER A 122 21.90 15.94 -6.01
CA SER A 122 22.81 16.84 -6.72
C SER A 122 22.04 18.07 -7.19
N SER A 123 22.57 19.26 -6.94
CA SER A 123 22.00 20.52 -7.43
C SER A 123 22.49 20.92 -8.83
N ASP A 124 23.53 20.25 -9.32
CA ASP A 124 24.08 20.39 -10.66
C ASP A 124 24.93 19.15 -10.98
N ILE A 125 24.31 18.20 -11.67
CA ILE A 125 24.90 16.89 -11.99
C ILE A 125 26.18 17.06 -12.82
N LEU A 126 26.22 18.02 -13.75
CA LEU A 126 27.35 18.20 -14.65
C LEU A 126 28.52 18.88 -13.95
N LEU A 127 28.24 19.86 -13.08
CA LEU A 127 29.26 20.44 -12.21
C LEU A 127 29.89 19.38 -11.30
N ASP A 128 29.06 18.53 -10.70
CA ASP A 128 29.53 17.46 -9.83
C ASP A 128 30.41 16.46 -10.58
N ALA A 129 30.04 16.09 -11.82
CA ALA A 129 30.79 15.13 -12.63
C ALA A 129 32.08 15.70 -13.26
N LEU A 130 32.06 16.97 -13.71
CA LEU A 130 33.20 17.61 -14.37
C LEU A 130 34.17 18.26 -13.37
N GLY A 131 33.71 18.57 -12.16
CA GLY A 131 34.48 19.27 -11.12
C GLY A 131 34.74 20.75 -11.41
N ASP A 132 34.17 21.29 -12.50
CA ASP A 132 34.31 22.66 -12.96
C ASP A 132 32.98 23.11 -13.61
N ASP A 133 32.69 24.41 -13.53
CA ASP A 133 31.47 25.04 -14.06
C ASP A 133 31.59 25.24 -15.58
N TYR A 134 31.20 24.21 -16.33
CA TYR A 134 31.06 24.26 -17.78
C TYR A 134 29.61 24.55 -18.15
N SER A 135 29.43 25.48 -19.10
CA SER A 135 28.14 25.87 -19.66
C SER A 135 27.69 24.88 -20.74
N VAL A 136 27.50 23.60 -20.38
CA VAL A 136 27.09 22.55 -21.32
C VAL A 136 25.64 22.78 -21.77
N ASN A 137 25.43 22.86 -23.08
CA ASN A 137 24.08 22.92 -23.64
C ASN A 137 23.52 21.50 -23.81
N VAL A 138 22.72 21.04 -22.85
CA VAL A 138 22.02 19.75 -22.94
C VAL A 138 20.88 19.89 -23.96
N GLU A 139 20.92 19.09 -25.02
CA GLU A 139 19.92 19.09 -26.09
C GLU A 139 18.79 18.10 -25.80
N SER A 140 19.14 16.96 -25.20
CA SER A 140 18.23 15.92 -24.73
C SER A 140 18.91 15.12 -23.62
N PHE A 141 18.14 14.47 -22.75
CA PHE A 141 18.65 13.53 -21.77
C PHE A 141 17.60 12.45 -21.48
N ALA A 142 18.02 11.29 -21.01
CA ALA A 142 17.13 10.21 -20.61
C ALA A 142 17.73 9.44 -19.43
N LEU A 143 16.89 8.97 -18.51
CA LEU A 143 17.29 8.28 -17.28
C LEU A 143 16.80 6.83 -17.32
N ALA A 144 17.69 5.88 -17.04
CA ALA A 144 17.32 4.47 -16.94
C ALA A 144 16.48 4.19 -15.69
N GLU A 145 15.73 3.08 -15.70
CA GLU A 145 14.84 2.69 -14.61
C GLU A 145 15.54 2.53 -13.24
N ASP A 146 16.84 2.24 -13.21
CA ASP A 146 17.62 2.15 -11.97
C ASP A 146 17.91 3.51 -11.30
N GLY A 147 17.58 4.62 -11.96
CA GLY A 147 17.80 5.98 -11.46
C GLY A 147 19.28 6.37 -11.36
N ARG A 148 20.19 5.57 -11.91
CA ARG A 148 21.65 5.76 -11.84
C ARG A 148 22.26 6.12 -13.19
N HIS A 149 21.80 5.51 -14.28
CA HIS A 149 22.38 5.71 -15.60
C HIS A 149 21.65 6.82 -16.37
N LEU A 150 22.36 7.90 -16.67
CA LEU A 150 21.84 9.08 -17.35
C LEU A 150 22.51 9.25 -18.73
N ALA A 151 21.75 9.12 -19.81
CA ALA A 151 22.20 9.49 -21.15
C ALA A 151 21.96 10.99 -21.39
N ILE A 152 22.92 11.67 -22.00
CA ILE A 152 22.90 13.10 -22.32
C ILE A 152 23.32 13.28 -23.77
N GLN A 153 22.51 13.99 -24.54
CA GLN A 153 22.85 14.46 -25.88
C GLN A 153 23.35 15.91 -25.81
N THR A 154 24.50 16.18 -26.42
CA THR A 154 25.02 17.54 -26.57
C THR A 154 26.04 17.62 -27.70
N SER A 155 26.10 18.77 -28.37
CA SER A 155 27.20 19.17 -29.27
C SER A 155 28.35 19.88 -28.54
N ASP A 156 28.28 20.04 -27.22
CA ASP A 156 29.34 20.68 -26.44
C ASP A 156 30.49 19.69 -26.15
N PRO A 157 31.75 20.04 -26.49
CA PRO A 157 32.88 19.13 -26.33
C PRO A 157 33.32 18.93 -24.87
N SER A 158 32.73 19.63 -23.90
CA SER A 158 33.18 19.64 -22.50
C SER A 158 32.98 18.31 -21.77
N LEU A 159 32.06 17.45 -22.23
CA LEU A 159 31.86 16.11 -21.68
C LEU A 159 32.88 15.08 -22.21
N ALA A 160 33.63 15.43 -23.26
CA ALA A 160 34.63 14.53 -23.83
C ALA A 160 35.89 14.45 -22.97
N SER A 161 36.52 13.28 -22.96
CA SER A 161 37.77 13.06 -22.25
C SER A 161 38.91 13.85 -22.88
N VAL A 162 39.83 14.38 -22.06
CA VAL A 162 41.08 14.99 -22.57
C VAL A 162 41.94 14.03 -23.41
N LEU A 163 41.76 12.72 -23.27
CA LEU A 163 42.46 11.70 -24.08
C LEU A 163 41.77 11.41 -25.41
N ASN A 164 40.47 11.70 -25.52
CA ASN A 164 39.69 11.59 -26.74
C ASN A 164 38.77 12.83 -26.86
N PRO A 165 39.34 13.99 -27.23
CA PRO A 165 38.60 15.25 -27.26
C PRO A 165 37.58 15.23 -28.39
N ASP A 166 36.45 15.88 -28.16
CA ASP A 166 35.42 16.07 -29.17
C ASP A 166 35.79 17.18 -30.17
N THR A 167 35.82 16.86 -31.48
CA THR A 167 36.28 17.77 -32.54
C THR A 167 35.34 17.93 -33.74
N ASN A 168 34.18 17.29 -33.72
CA ASN A 168 33.31 17.18 -34.89
C ASN A 168 32.19 18.24 -34.95
N ASP A 169 32.00 19.04 -33.89
CA ASP A 169 30.89 20.01 -33.71
C ASP A 169 29.49 19.39 -33.92
N SER A 170 29.35 18.06 -33.89
CA SER A 170 28.08 17.34 -34.05
C SER A 170 27.47 16.95 -32.70
N SER A 171 26.17 16.69 -32.66
CA SER A 171 25.53 16.19 -31.44
C SER A 171 25.99 14.77 -31.12
N ASP A 172 26.46 14.58 -29.88
CA ASP A 172 27.01 13.35 -29.36
C ASP A 172 26.24 12.85 -28.13
N ILE A 173 26.27 11.54 -27.89
CA ILE A 173 25.62 10.92 -26.73
C ILE A 173 26.69 10.53 -25.70
N TYR A 174 26.49 10.98 -24.47
CA TYR A 174 27.30 10.67 -23.31
C TYR A 174 26.47 9.92 -22.28
N LEU A 175 26.99 8.83 -21.75
CA LEU A 175 26.43 8.12 -20.61
C LEU A 175 27.18 8.56 -19.35
N LEU A 176 26.44 9.09 -18.39
CA LEU A 176 26.91 9.45 -17.06
C LEU A 176 26.35 8.46 -16.04
N ASP A 177 27.25 7.89 -15.24
CA ASP A 177 26.92 7.13 -14.04
C ASP A 177 26.81 8.09 -12.86
N LEU A 178 25.60 8.29 -12.31
CA LEU A 178 25.35 9.25 -11.23
C LEU A 178 25.98 8.85 -9.89
N GLU A 179 26.34 7.58 -9.70
CA GLU A 179 26.98 7.10 -8.47
C GLU A 179 28.50 7.26 -8.53
N THR A 180 29.11 6.87 -9.66
CA THR A 180 30.59 6.91 -9.82
C THR A 180 31.10 8.20 -10.46
N GLN A 181 30.18 9.01 -11.03
CA GLN A 181 30.47 10.20 -11.84
C GLN A 181 31.28 9.91 -13.11
N ALA A 182 31.33 8.64 -13.54
CA ALA A 182 32.03 8.25 -14.75
C ALA A 182 31.25 8.69 -15.99
N ILE A 183 31.94 9.34 -16.93
CA ILE A 183 31.39 9.75 -18.23
C ILE A 183 31.98 8.86 -19.33
N LEU A 184 31.11 8.32 -20.18
CA LEU A 184 31.45 7.54 -21.36
C LEU A 184 30.78 8.15 -22.59
N ARG A 185 31.57 8.51 -23.63
CA ARG A 185 31.01 8.89 -24.93
C ARG A 185 30.56 7.62 -25.67
N ILE A 186 29.27 7.56 -26.01
CA ILE A 186 28.62 6.43 -26.68
C ILE A 186 28.76 6.55 -28.20
N SER A 187 28.72 7.76 -28.73
CA SER A 187 28.78 8.07 -30.17
C SER A 187 30.19 7.94 -30.77
N GLU A 188 30.88 6.82 -30.50
CA GLU A 188 32.20 6.50 -31.06
C GLU A 188 32.25 5.07 -31.61
N VAL A 189 32.83 4.90 -32.81
CA VAL A 189 32.98 3.58 -33.46
C VAL A 189 34.44 3.15 -33.43
N GLY A 190 34.76 2.21 -32.55
CA GLY A 190 36.14 1.73 -32.39
C GLY A 190 37.09 2.81 -31.85
N GLY A 191 36.56 3.76 -31.06
CA GLY A 191 37.29 4.89 -30.48
C GLY A 191 37.54 6.04 -31.45
N ALA A 192 36.87 6.05 -32.61
CA ALA A 192 36.90 7.16 -33.55
C ALA A 192 35.55 7.88 -33.56
N GLU A 193 35.61 9.21 -33.64
CA GLU A 193 34.43 10.07 -33.76
C GLU A 193 33.65 9.77 -35.04
N VAL A 194 32.34 9.94 -34.94
CA VAL A 194 31.46 10.10 -36.10
C VAL A 194 31.37 11.58 -36.48
N VAL A 195 30.89 11.89 -37.68
CA VAL A 195 30.84 13.28 -38.18
C VAL A 195 29.42 13.80 -38.38
N SER A 196 28.42 12.96 -38.12
CA SER A 196 27.00 13.28 -38.25
C SER A 196 26.37 13.26 -36.86
N ASP A 197 25.33 14.06 -36.67
CA ASP A 197 24.58 14.12 -35.42
C ASP A 197 24.07 12.72 -35.03
N THR A 198 24.09 12.44 -33.73
CA THR A 198 23.59 11.21 -33.12
C THR A 198 22.47 11.60 -32.15
N ASP A 199 21.23 11.30 -32.53
CA ASP A 199 20.03 11.73 -31.81
C ASP A 199 19.58 10.66 -30.81
N LEU A 200 19.67 10.97 -29.52
CA LEU A 200 19.22 10.13 -28.41
C LEU A 200 17.70 9.94 -28.46
N GLN A 201 17.26 8.70 -28.40
CA GLN A 201 15.83 8.36 -28.41
C GLN A 201 15.38 7.75 -27.08
N ASP A 202 16.14 6.80 -26.53
CA ASP A 202 15.74 6.06 -25.33
C ASP A 202 16.90 5.38 -24.59
N ILE A 203 16.71 5.03 -23.32
CA ILE A 203 17.62 4.27 -22.47
C ILE A 203 16.84 3.30 -21.58
N ALA A 204 17.27 2.05 -21.50
CA ALA A 204 16.60 1.03 -20.68
C ALA A 204 17.58 -0.05 -20.21
N ILE A 205 17.21 -0.79 -19.17
CA ILE A 205 17.93 -1.99 -18.75
C ILE A 205 17.16 -3.22 -19.20
N VAL A 206 17.75 -3.98 -20.12
CA VAL A 206 17.15 -5.20 -20.68
C VAL A 206 17.95 -6.41 -20.21
N GLY A 207 17.38 -7.16 -19.27
CA GLY A 207 18.10 -8.18 -18.50
C GLY A 207 19.29 -7.58 -17.74
N GLU A 208 20.49 -8.14 -17.89
CA GLU A 208 21.72 -7.62 -17.26
C GLU A 208 22.49 -6.65 -18.16
N ARG A 209 21.80 -5.91 -19.05
CA ARG A 209 22.44 -5.02 -20.02
C ARG A 209 21.79 -3.65 -20.06
N LEU A 210 22.60 -2.61 -19.95
CA LEU A 210 22.18 -1.25 -20.26
C LEU A 210 22.13 -1.07 -21.78
N GLN A 211 21.05 -0.47 -22.29
CA GLN A 211 20.85 -0.20 -23.70
C GLN A 211 20.52 1.28 -23.93
N ILE A 212 21.04 1.85 -25.01
CA ILE A 212 20.73 3.22 -25.46
C ILE A 212 20.35 3.16 -26.93
N GLY A 213 19.12 3.58 -27.24
CA GLY A 213 18.59 3.69 -28.60
C GLY A 213 18.84 5.08 -29.16
N PHE A 214 19.32 5.14 -30.40
CA PHE A 214 19.59 6.41 -31.08
C PHE A 214 19.46 6.28 -32.61
N THR A 215 19.28 7.43 -33.26
CA THR A 215 19.27 7.53 -34.73
C THR A 215 20.43 8.38 -35.23
N THR A 216 20.93 8.08 -36.43
CA THR A 216 22.04 8.85 -37.04
C THR A 216 22.19 8.53 -38.53
N ASP A 217 22.77 9.47 -39.28
CA ASP A 217 23.15 9.31 -40.69
C ASP A 217 24.47 8.52 -40.86
N GLU A 218 25.20 8.24 -39.77
CA GLU A 218 26.51 7.55 -39.80
C GLU A 218 26.39 6.05 -39.49
N ALA A 219 27.30 5.24 -40.04
CA ALA A 219 27.33 3.81 -39.84
C ALA A 219 28.01 3.38 -38.52
N TYR A 220 27.27 2.68 -37.64
CA TYR A 220 27.75 2.23 -36.32
C TYR A 220 28.13 0.74 -36.20
N VAL A 221 28.36 0.02 -37.32
CA VAL A 221 28.73 -1.41 -37.26
C VAL A 221 30.25 -1.67 -37.26
N SER A 222 30.74 -2.39 -36.24
CA SER A 222 32.15 -2.79 -36.05
C SER A 222 32.28 -4.31 -35.95
N PRO A 223 33.37 -4.96 -36.44
CA PRO A 223 34.55 -4.39 -37.13
C PRO A 223 34.44 -4.42 -38.66
N THR A 224 33.34 -4.91 -39.21
CA THR A 224 33.24 -5.21 -40.65
C THR A 224 32.88 -4.01 -41.51
N ARG A 225 32.36 -2.91 -40.92
CA ARG A 225 31.76 -1.77 -41.65
C ARG A 225 30.89 -2.24 -42.84
N THR A 226 30.16 -3.35 -42.66
CA THR A 226 29.28 -3.91 -43.70
C THR A 226 27.99 -3.12 -43.87
N ASP A 227 27.76 -2.14 -42.98
CA ASP A 227 26.86 -1.05 -43.21
C ASP A 227 27.47 -0.16 -44.30
N GLN A 228 27.27 -0.58 -45.54
CA GLN A 228 27.03 0.40 -46.58
C GLN A 228 25.69 0.98 -46.18
N ASN A 229 25.68 2.19 -45.64
CA ASN A 229 24.48 3.00 -45.45
C ASN A 229 23.50 2.81 -46.62
N THR A 230 22.23 3.14 -46.41
CA THR A 230 21.25 3.05 -47.51
C THR A 230 21.88 3.56 -48.82
N THR A 231 21.93 2.71 -49.85
CA THR A 231 22.46 3.14 -51.15
C THR A 231 21.61 4.26 -51.76
N ASP A 232 20.45 4.52 -51.14
CA ASP A 232 19.58 5.64 -51.40
C ASP A 232 20.07 6.93 -50.72
N LEU A 233 20.89 7.68 -51.47
CA LEU A 233 21.30 9.03 -51.11
C LEU A 233 20.35 10.10 -51.68
N SER A 234 19.10 9.76 -51.99
CA SER A 234 18.16 10.70 -52.63
C SER A 234 17.58 11.75 -51.67
N GLY A 235 17.51 11.45 -50.38
CA GLY A 235 17.07 12.39 -49.33
C GLY A 235 18.14 13.45 -48.96
N PRO A 236 17.76 14.59 -48.35
CA PRO A 236 18.71 15.49 -47.68
C PRO A 236 19.56 14.80 -46.59
N VAL A 237 20.68 15.43 -46.19
CA VAL A 237 21.42 15.01 -44.98
C VAL A 237 20.54 15.30 -43.75
N GLY A 238 20.54 14.40 -42.77
CA GLY A 238 19.66 14.41 -41.60
C GLY A 238 18.30 13.74 -41.83
N THR A 239 18.05 13.16 -43.01
CA THR A 239 16.83 12.38 -43.29
C THR A 239 17.15 10.98 -43.80
N ARG A 240 18.42 10.55 -43.75
CA ARG A 240 18.87 9.22 -44.21
C ARG A 240 19.18 8.32 -43.02
N THR A 241 18.67 8.70 -41.87
CA THR A 241 18.97 8.16 -40.55
C THR A 241 18.59 6.69 -40.44
N ASP A 242 19.43 5.97 -39.72
CA ASP A 242 19.25 4.58 -39.33
C ASP A 242 19.07 4.48 -37.81
N ALA A 243 18.45 3.39 -37.36
CA ALA A 243 18.20 3.11 -35.95
C ALA A 243 19.27 2.16 -35.41
N TYR A 244 19.91 2.53 -34.30
CA TYR A 244 20.89 1.69 -33.62
C TYR A 244 20.57 1.58 -32.13
N VAL A 245 21.05 0.48 -31.55
CA VAL A 245 21.12 0.30 -30.10
C VAL A 245 22.55 0.03 -29.69
N TRP A 246 23.09 0.89 -28.82
CA TRP A 246 24.30 0.57 -28.05
C TRP A 246 23.91 -0.27 -26.84
N SER A 247 24.69 -1.30 -26.52
CA SER A 247 24.43 -2.18 -25.38
C SER A 247 25.70 -2.63 -24.67
N SER A 248 25.74 -2.53 -23.35
CA SER A 248 26.84 -2.99 -22.48
C SER A 248 26.32 -3.84 -21.32
N ALA A 249 27.07 -4.88 -20.93
CA ALA A 249 26.74 -5.68 -19.73
C ALA A 249 26.94 -4.89 -18.44
N LEU A 250 26.04 -5.09 -17.48
CA LEU A 250 26.12 -4.61 -16.11
C LEU A 250 26.50 -5.75 -15.17
N ASP A 251 27.28 -5.45 -14.14
CA ASP A 251 27.43 -6.36 -13.00
C ASP A 251 26.31 -6.16 -11.96
N SER A 252 26.32 -6.96 -10.89
CA SER A 252 25.32 -6.87 -9.82
C SER A 252 25.32 -5.55 -9.05
N SER A 253 26.34 -4.70 -9.23
CA SER A 253 26.37 -3.36 -8.67
C SER A 253 25.84 -2.31 -9.65
N GLY A 254 25.43 -2.69 -10.87
CA GLY A 254 25.06 -1.74 -11.92
C GLY A 254 26.25 -1.06 -12.57
N THR A 255 27.46 -1.65 -12.52
CA THR A 255 28.64 -1.08 -13.19
C THR A 255 28.83 -1.74 -14.56
N LEU A 256 29.19 -0.95 -15.58
CA LEU A 256 29.52 -1.47 -16.91
C LEU A 256 30.74 -2.40 -16.87
N THR A 257 30.62 -3.57 -17.52
CA THR A 257 31.66 -4.62 -17.51
C THR A 257 32.37 -4.81 -18.85
N ASP A 258 31.84 -4.21 -19.92
CA ASP A 258 32.42 -4.24 -21.26
C ASP A 258 32.41 -2.85 -21.91
N SER A 259 32.96 -2.72 -23.13
CA SER A 259 33.04 -1.44 -23.86
C SER A 259 31.78 -1.11 -24.66
N GLY A 260 30.72 -1.90 -24.49
CA GLY A 260 29.52 -1.87 -25.31
C GLY A 260 29.70 -2.41 -26.73
N SER A 261 28.57 -2.65 -27.37
CA SER A 261 28.45 -3.06 -28.77
C SER A 261 27.22 -2.43 -29.41
N PHE A 262 27.26 -2.22 -30.72
CA PHE A 262 26.15 -1.63 -31.48
C PHE A 262 25.41 -2.69 -32.29
N ILE A 263 24.08 -2.58 -32.32
CA ILE A 263 23.19 -3.39 -33.14
C ILE A 263 22.42 -2.42 -34.06
N LEU A 264 22.37 -2.74 -35.35
CA LEU A 264 21.50 -2.05 -36.32
C LEU A 264 20.09 -2.61 -36.18
N ILE A 265 19.13 -1.73 -35.88
CA ILE A 265 17.72 -2.07 -35.66
C ILE A 265 16.91 -1.93 -36.94
N SER A 266 17.19 -0.90 -37.75
CA SER A 266 16.63 -0.70 -39.08
C SER A 266 17.29 -1.61 -40.12
N GLU A 267 17.45 -2.89 -39.77
CA GLU A 267 18.14 -3.91 -40.57
C GLU A 267 17.22 -4.49 -41.65
N LEU A 268 17.69 -4.49 -42.89
CA LEU A 268 17.08 -5.20 -44.01
C LEU A 268 17.50 -6.68 -44.03
N PRO A 269 16.77 -7.60 -44.68
CA PRO A 269 17.10 -9.03 -44.73
C PRO A 269 18.48 -9.41 -45.32
N ASN A 270 19.19 -8.45 -45.92
CA ASN A 270 20.55 -8.56 -46.43
C ASN A 270 21.60 -7.94 -45.48
N ASN A 271 21.22 -7.60 -44.25
CA ASN A 271 22.03 -7.03 -43.19
C ASN A 271 22.59 -5.64 -43.51
N THR A 272 21.82 -4.83 -44.24
CA THR A 272 22.13 -3.42 -44.51
C THR A 272 21.08 -2.51 -43.88
N ALA A 273 21.47 -1.28 -43.61
CA ALA A 273 20.59 -0.19 -43.19
C ALA A 273 19.43 0.06 -44.18
N SER A 274 18.23 0.31 -43.65
CA SER A 274 17.08 0.72 -44.46
C SER A 274 17.11 2.21 -44.83
N GLY A 275 17.69 3.04 -43.96
CA GLY A 275 17.58 4.49 -43.98
C GLY A 275 16.17 4.99 -43.62
N PHE A 276 16.02 6.32 -43.62
CA PHE A 276 14.75 7.03 -43.43
C PHE A 276 13.98 6.66 -42.14
N VAL A 277 14.70 6.29 -41.08
CA VAL A 277 14.12 6.21 -39.73
C VAL A 277 13.82 7.62 -39.26
N ASP A 278 12.63 7.83 -38.70
CA ASP A 278 12.22 9.13 -38.20
C ASP A 278 13.04 9.53 -36.96
N THR A 279 13.69 10.69 -37.01
CA THR A 279 14.53 11.26 -35.92
C THR A 279 13.71 11.82 -34.77
N ASP A 280 12.45 12.19 -35.05
CA ASP A 280 11.54 12.75 -34.06
C ASP A 280 10.70 11.65 -33.37
N SER A 281 10.74 10.42 -33.87
CA SER A 281 9.90 9.30 -33.43
C SER A 281 10.71 8.19 -32.80
N GLY A 282 10.66 8.19 -31.47
CA GLY A 282 11.38 7.36 -30.52
C GLY A 282 11.55 5.91 -30.96
N ILE A 283 12.81 5.52 -31.05
CA ILE A 283 13.14 4.13 -30.75
C ILE A 283 12.65 3.90 -29.32
N VAL A 284 11.83 2.87 -29.09
CA VAL A 284 11.40 2.49 -27.73
C VAL A 284 12.01 1.13 -27.42
N LEU A 285 12.79 1.09 -26.33
CA LEU A 285 13.42 -0.10 -25.80
C LEU A 285 12.46 -0.82 -24.86
N THR A 286 12.34 -2.13 -25.03
CA THR A 286 11.50 -2.98 -24.18
C THR A 286 12.23 -4.29 -23.90
N GLN A 287 11.74 -5.10 -22.98
CA GLN A 287 12.38 -6.37 -22.62
C GLN A 287 12.42 -7.37 -23.80
N ASP A 288 11.38 -7.43 -24.64
CA ASP A 288 11.27 -8.45 -25.70
C ASP A 288 11.62 -7.94 -27.10
N LYS A 289 11.57 -6.62 -27.34
CA LYS A 289 11.76 -6.04 -28.69
C LYS A 289 12.22 -4.59 -28.66
N VAL A 290 12.71 -4.12 -29.80
CA VAL A 290 12.95 -2.69 -30.05
C VAL A 290 11.92 -2.19 -31.05
N LEU A 291 11.26 -1.08 -30.76
CA LEU A 291 10.25 -0.47 -31.63
C LEU A 291 10.86 0.75 -32.32
N PHE A 292 10.53 0.98 -33.60
CA PHE A 292 10.97 2.18 -34.33
C PHE A 292 10.01 2.54 -35.48
N SER A 293 10.02 3.80 -35.92
CA SER A 293 9.23 4.28 -37.05
C SER A 293 10.12 4.67 -38.23
N SER A 294 9.74 4.28 -39.45
CA SER A 294 10.53 4.55 -40.66
C SER A 294 9.66 4.73 -41.91
N ALA A 295 10.09 5.61 -42.81
CA ALA A 295 9.50 5.79 -44.14
C ALA A 295 10.14 4.90 -45.22
N SER A 296 11.04 3.98 -44.83
CA SER A 296 11.75 3.15 -45.80
C SER A 296 10.85 2.06 -46.39
N GLU A 297 10.55 2.18 -47.69
CA GLU A 297 9.86 1.18 -48.50
C GLU A 297 10.62 -0.16 -48.62
N PHE A 298 11.89 -0.20 -48.19
CA PHE A 298 12.73 -1.39 -48.29
C PHE A 298 12.57 -2.37 -47.13
N ILE A 299 12.04 -1.92 -45.98
CA ILE A 299 11.86 -2.76 -44.78
C ILE A 299 10.80 -3.83 -45.06
N ASP A 300 9.68 -3.41 -45.64
CA ASP A 300 8.61 -4.31 -46.08
C ASP A 300 8.32 -4.09 -47.56
N VAL A 301 8.62 -5.09 -48.37
CA VAL A 301 8.34 -5.09 -49.82
C VAL A 301 6.85 -4.99 -50.17
N GLY A 302 5.96 -5.19 -49.19
CA GLY A 302 4.52 -4.99 -49.27
C GLY A 302 4.07 -3.54 -49.06
N ASP A 303 4.98 -2.65 -48.66
CA ASP A 303 4.72 -1.23 -48.49
C ASP A 303 4.23 -0.59 -49.80
N ASN A 304 3.13 0.14 -49.70
CA ASN A 304 2.45 0.78 -50.82
C ASN A 304 1.72 2.08 -50.43
N ASN A 305 1.91 2.57 -49.20
CA ASN A 305 1.21 3.75 -48.69
C ASN A 305 2.07 5.04 -48.79
N ASN A 306 3.39 4.90 -49.04
CA ASN A 306 4.37 6.00 -49.00
C ASN A 306 4.32 6.80 -47.68
N ALA A 307 3.99 6.13 -46.58
CA ALA A 307 3.83 6.72 -45.26
C ALA A 307 4.99 6.29 -44.34
N VAL A 308 5.14 6.97 -43.21
CA VAL A 308 5.95 6.44 -42.10
C VAL A 308 5.20 5.29 -41.45
N ASP A 309 5.83 4.12 -41.38
CA ASP A 309 5.28 2.94 -40.72
C ASP A 309 6.04 2.62 -39.43
N SER A 310 5.34 2.02 -38.47
CA SER A 310 5.91 1.55 -37.21
C SER A 310 6.28 0.07 -37.29
N PHE A 311 7.44 -0.27 -36.75
CA PHE A 311 8.04 -1.60 -36.83
C PHE A 311 8.48 -2.09 -35.45
N SER A 312 8.61 -3.41 -35.32
CA SER A 312 9.26 -4.08 -34.20
C SER A 312 10.44 -4.90 -34.70
N TYR A 313 11.56 -4.83 -33.98
CA TYR A 313 12.77 -5.61 -34.21
C TYR A 313 12.97 -6.64 -33.10
N VAL A 314 13.18 -7.90 -33.50
CA VAL A 314 13.54 -9.03 -32.62
C VAL A 314 14.58 -9.88 -33.34
N ASP A 315 15.80 -9.97 -32.81
CA ASP A 315 16.88 -10.85 -33.29
C ASP A 315 17.11 -10.84 -34.82
N GLY A 316 17.21 -9.65 -35.42
CA GLY A 316 17.43 -9.47 -36.87
C GLY A 316 16.16 -9.60 -37.72
N THR A 317 15.00 -9.80 -37.10
CA THR A 317 13.69 -9.82 -37.78
C THR A 317 12.97 -8.51 -37.51
N VAL A 318 12.57 -7.82 -38.59
CA VAL A 318 11.76 -6.60 -38.52
C VAL A 318 10.35 -6.90 -39.03
N ASP A 319 9.36 -6.65 -38.19
CA ASP A 319 7.93 -6.85 -38.49
C ASP A 319 7.17 -5.51 -38.43
N THR A 320 6.20 -5.31 -39.32
CA THR A 320 5.35 -4.11 -39.32
C THR A 320 4.24 -4.21 -38.26
N LEU A 321 4.03 -3.15 -37.49
CA LEU A 321 2.89 -3.03 -36.60
C LEU A 321 1.62 -2.75 -37.40
N THR A 322 0.54 -3.47 -37.08
CA THR A 322 -0.70 -3.41 -37.85
C THR A 322 -1.92 -3.10 -36.97
N PHE A 323 -2.97 -2.57 -37.59
CA PHE A 323 -4.27 -2.41 -36.97
C PHE A 323 -5.21 -3.52 -37.45
N ALA A 324 -5.63 -4.39 -36.53
CA ALA A 324 -6.48 -5.54 -36.83
C ALA A 324 -5.95 -6.41 -37.99
N GLY A 325 -4.64 -6.62 -38.05
CA GLY A 325 -3.95 -7.40 -39.08
C GLY A 325 -3.78 -6.69 -40.43
N THR A 326 -4.04 -5.37 -40.50
CA THR A 326 -3.85 -4.55 -41.71
C THR A 326 -2.91 -3.39 -41.45
N ARG A 327 -2.03 -3.08 -42.41
CA ARG A 327 -1.15 -1.90 -42.36
C ARG A 327 -1.99 -0.62 -42.32
N PHE A 328 -1.52 0.39 -41.61
CA PHE A 328 -2.11 1.72 -41.59
C PHE A 328 -1.99 2.40 -42.97
N ASP A 329 -2.99 3.19 -43.36
CA ASP A 329 -2.98 3.87 -44.67
C ASP A 329 -2.43 5.31 -44.64
N ALA A 330 -1.86 5.70 -43.49
CA ALA A 330 -1.22 6.99 -43.23
C ALA A 330 -0.10 6.83 -42.21
N ASP A 331 0.65 7.91 -41.96
CA ASP A 331 1.80 7.92 -41.06
C ASP A 331 1.45 7.37 -39.67
N THR A 332 2.37 6.59 -39.12
CA THR A 332 2.32 6.04 -37.77
C THR A 332 3.59 6.38 -37.01
N LYS A 333 3.40 6.87 -35.79
CA LYS A 333 4.46 7.27 -34.87
C LYS A 333 4.34 6.48 -33.58
N ILE A 334 5.36 5.71 -33.24
CA ILE A 334 5.45 5.09 -31.91
C ILE A 334 5.58 6.19 -30.88
N ILE A 335 4.83 6.02 -29.79
CA ILE A 335 4.82 6.98 -28.67
C ILE A 335 5.42 6.34 -27.43
N ASP A 336 4.96 5.13 -27.09
CA ASP A 336 5.33 4.44 -25.86
C ASP A 336 4.91 2.96 -25.93
N ALA A 337 5.43 2.14 -25.02
CA ALA A 337 5.10 0.73 -24.90
C ALA A 337 5.15 0.22 -23.45
N SER A 338 4.45 -0.87 -23.17
CA SER A 338 4.63 -1.62 -21.92
C SER A 338 6.06 -2.14 -21.80
N ILE A 339 6.53 -2.42 -20.59
CA ILE A 339 7.89 -2.90 -20.33
C ILE A 339 8.26 -4.16 -21.14
N SER A 340 7.29 -5.05 -21.37
CA SER A 340 7.43 -6.24 -22.22
C SER A 340 7.48 -5.95 -23.73
N GLY A 341 7.07 -4.76 -24.17
CA GLY A 341 6.85 -4.45 -25.58
C GLY A 341 5.67 -5.20 -26.20
N ARG A 342 4.83 -5.85 -25.37
CA ARG A 342 3.60 -6.48 -25.82
C ARG A 342 2.57 -5.44 -26.24
N TYR A 343 2.33 -4.43 -25.39
CA TYR A 343 1.34 -3.40 -25.61
C TYR A 343 2.02 -2.13 -26.11
N VAL A 344 1.67 -1.71 -27.32
CA VAL A 344 2.32 -0.56 -27.97
C VAL A 344 1.26 0.49 -28.28
N ILE A 345 1.57 1.75 -28.01
CA ILE A 345 0.72 2.87 -28.43
C ILE A 345 1.36 3.68 -29.55
N VAL A 346 0.57 3.98 -30.58
CA VAL A 346 0.98 4.73 -31.77
C VAL A 346 0.02 5.89 -32.06
N LEU A 347 0.54 7.02 -32.52
CA LEU A 347 -0.27 8.09 -33.12
C LEU A 347 -0.38 7.89 -34.62
N THR A 348 -1.58 8.06 -35.16
CA THR A 348 -1.82 8.01 -36.60
C THR A 348 -3.12 8.71 -37.01
N SER A 349 -3.15 9.29 -38.20
CA SER A 349 -4.35 9.83 -38.84
C SER A 349 -4.96 8.86 -39.86
N ALA A 350 -4.60 7.59 -39.80
CA ALA A 350 -5.04 6.56 -40.73
C ALA A 350 -6.57 6.39 -40.71
N SER A 351 -7.15 6.20 -41.90
CA SER A 351 -8.60 6.19 -42.08
C SER A 351 -9.29 5.02 -41.38
N GLN A 352 -8.55 3.93 -41.14
CA GLN A 352 -9.02 2.77 -40.36
C GLN A 352 -9.38 3.14 -38.91
N VAL A 353 -8.74 4.16 -38.34
CA VAL A 353 -8.91 4.55 -36.93
C VAL A 353 -9.60 5.90 -36.77
N SER A 354 -9.32 6.88 -37.63
CA SER A 354 -9.95 8.20 -37.57
C SER A 354 -11.37 8.18 -38.16
N GLY A 355 -11.69 7.21 -39.02
CA GLY A 355 -12.95 7.17 -39.76
C GLY A 355 -13.18 8.49 -40.51
N SER A 356 -14.36 9.09 -40.34
CA SER A 356 -14.72 10.34 -41.02
C SER A 356 -14.14 11.62 -40.40
N THR A 357 -13.50 11.56 -39.23
CA THR A 357 -12.93 12.77 -38.60
C THR A 357 -11.64 13.19 -39.30
N GLY A 358 -10.85 12.20 -39.74
CA GLY A 358 -9.50 12.42 -40.27
C GLY A 358 -8.51 12.95 -39.22
N ALA A 359 -8.92 13.03 -37.95
CA ALA A 359 -8.10 13.53 -36.87
C ALA A 359 -7.08 12.47 -36.43
N GLN A 360 -5.91 12.90 -35.99
CA GLN A 360 -4.88 12.03 -35.43
C GLN A 360 -5.40 11.36 -34.15
N GLN A 361 -5.36 10.02 -34.13
CA GLN A 361 -5.82 9.20 -33.03
C GLN A 361 -4.64 8.51 -32.34
N LEU A 362 -4.80 8.23 -31.05
CA LEU A 362 -3.93 7.31 -30.32
C LEU A 362 -4.51 5.91 -30.41
N VAL A 363 -3.68 4.95 -30.81
CA VAL A 363 -4.06 3.56 -31.07
C VAL A 363 -3.22 2.66 -30.18
N PHE A 364 -3.87 1.67 -29.60
CA PHE A 364 -3.27 0.62 -28.78
C PHE A 364 -3.19 -0.67 -29.61
N ILE A 365 -2.05 -1.37 -29.55
CA ILE A 365 -1.78 -2.61 -30.28
C ILE A 365 -1.24 -3.65 -29.31
N ASP A 366 -1.93 -4.79 -29.18
CA ASP A 366 -1.38 -6.00 -28.56
C ASP A 366 -0.61 -6.78 -29.64
N THR A 367 0.72 -6.74 -29.54
CA THR A 367 1.62 -7.36 -30.52
C THR A 367 1.67 -8.88 -30.44
N LEU A 368 1.14 -9.50 -29.37
CA LEU A 368 1.05 -10.94 -29.25
C LEU A 368 -0.22 -11.48 -29.94
N THR A 369 -1.36 -10.86 -29.69
CA THR A 369 -2.66 -11.32 -30.21
C THR A 369 -3.08 -10.67 -31.52
N GLY A 370 -2.45 -9.55 -31.88
CA GLY A 370 -2.83 -8.70 -33.01
C GLY A 370 -4.11 -7.90 -32.77
N ILE A 371 -4.66 -7.92 -31.54
CA ILE A 371 -5.82 -7.11 -31.17
C ILE A 371 -5.39 -5.65 -31.10
N SER A 372 -6.13 -4.76 -31.77
CA SER A 372 -5.87 -3.32 -31.76
C SER A 372 -7.12 -2.53 -31.39
N ARG A 373 -6.95 -1.38 -30.74
CA ARG A 373 -8.04 -0.53 -30.21
C ARG A 373 -7.71 0.94 -30.44
N VAL A 374 -8.71 1.77 -30.74
CA VAL A 374 -8.55 3.23 -30.66
C VAL A 374 -8.64 3.63 -29.18
N VAL A 375 -7.59 4.28 -28.65
CA VAL A 375 -7.55 4.80 -27.27
C VAL A 375 -8.35 6.10 -27.18
N SER A 376 -8.11 7.01 -28.12
CA SER A 376 -8.72 8.34 -28.21
C SER A 376 -10.15 8.29 -28.74
N GLN A 377 -11.01 7.52 -28.08
CA GLN A 377 -12.44 7.41 -28.38
C GLN A 377 -13.25 7.53 -27.10
N ASN A 378 -14.49 7.99 -27.22
CA ASN A 378 -15.40 8.03 -26.08
C ASN A 378 -15.89 6.63 -25.65
N SER A 379 -16.61 6.55 -24.54
CA SER A 379 -17.14 5.28 -24.00
C SER A 379 -18.12 4.56 -24.94
N ALA A 380 -18.67 5.25 -25.95
CA ALA A 380 -19.53 4.68 -26.97
C ALA A 380 -18.76 4.19 -28.22
N GLY A 381 -17.44 4.32 -28.24
CA GLY A 381 -16.58 3.89 -29.35
C GLY A 381 -16.49 4.89 -30.51
N SER A 382 -16.86 6.16 -30.30
CA SER A 382 -16.65 7.20 -31.32
C SER A 382 -15.28 7.85 -31.12
N ALA A 383 -14.45 7.86 -32.18
CA ALA A 383 -13.15 8.50 -32.18
C ALA A 383 -13.22 10.00 -31.86
N GLY A 384 -12.11 10.54 -31.35
CA GLY A 384 -11.92 11.96 -31.10
C GLY A 384 -12.14 12.79 -32.36
N ASP A 385 -12.87 13.90 -32.22
CA ASP A 385 -13.18 14.79 -33.33
C ASP A 385 -12.03 15.73 -33.73
N ILE A 386 -11.00 15.84 -32.88
CA ILE A 386 -9.78 16.64 -33.09
C ILE A 386 -8.57 15.82 -32.62
N ASP A 387 -7.38 16.21 -33.05
CA ASP A 387 -6.11 15.51 -32.86
C ASP A 387 -5.78 15.21 -31.39
N THR A 388 -5.27 13.99 -31.19
CA THR A 388 -4.54 13.57 -29.99
C THR A 388 -3.06 13.87 -30.20
N VAL A 389 -2.42 14.51 -29.23
CA VAL A 389 -1.08 15.07 -29.41
C VAL A 389 0.04 14.25 -28.76
N LYS A 390 -0.27 13.54 -27.67
CA LYS A 390 0.68 12.70 -26.90
C LYS A 390 -0.05 11.62 -26.12
N GLY A 391 0.67 10.58 -25.73
CA GLY A 391 0.22 9.58 -24.77
C GLY A 391 1.37 8.89 -24.06
N VAL A 392 1.06 8.17 -22.99
CA VAL A 392 1.95 7.23 -22.28
C VAL A 392 1.12 6.03 -21.84
N ILE A 393 1.74 4.87 -21.69
CA ILE A 393 1.10 3.63 -21.28
C ILE A 393 1.75 3.14 -19.97
N ALA A 394 0.94 2.63 -19.05
CA ALA A 394 1.46 2.02 -17.82
C ALA A 394 2.24 0.73 -18.17
N GLN A 395 3.22 0.35 -17.34
CA GLN A 395 4.02 -0.85 -17.59
C GLN A 395 3.17 -2.13 -17.75
N SER A 396 2.03 -2.20 -17.06
CA SER A 396 1.05 -3.28 -17.17
C SER A 396 0.19 -3.26 -18.44
N GLY A 397 0.11 -2.11 -19.11
CA GLY A 397 -0.82 -1.84 -20.20
C GLY A 397 -2.26 -1.54 -19.77
N SER A 398 -2.60 -1.64 -18.48
CA SER A 398 -3.97 -1.43 -17.96
C SER A 398 -4.44 0.01 -18.06
N TYR A 399 -3.51 0.97 -18.08
CA TYR A 399 -3.81 2.40 -18.21
C TYR A 399 -3.07 3.02 -19.38
N VAL A 400 -3.75 3.93 -20.08
CA VAL A 400 -3.15 4.83 -21.06
C VAL A 400 -3.59 6.25 -20.74
N ALA A 401 -2.64 7.14 -20.51
CA ALA A 401 -2.90 8.57 -20.32
C ALA A 401 -2.52 9.33 -21.59
N PHE A 402 -3.35 10.27 -22.03
CA PHE A 402 -3.14 10.94 -23.31
C PHE A 402 -3.75 12.33 -23.36
N SER A 403 -3.10 13.21 -24.13
CA SER A 403 -3.52 14.61 -24.27
C SER A 403 -4.24 14.80 -25.59
N SER A 404 -5.45 15.33 -25.56
CA SER A 404 -6.25 15.49 -26.77
C SER A 404 -6.95 16.84 -26.83
N LEU A 405 -7.06 17.36 -28.05
CA LEU A 405 -7.84 18.56 -28.38
C LEU A 405 -9.32 18.23 -28.61
N ALA A 406 -9.69 16.94 -28.62
CA ALA A 406 -11.03 16.49 -28.92
C ALA A 406 -12.05 16.99 -27.89
N SER A 407 -13.22 17.38 -28.39
CA SER A 407 -14.32 17.91 -27.58
C SER A 407 -15.37 16.86 -27.20
N ASN A 408 -15.22 15.63 -27.71
CA ASN A 408 -16.25 14.58 -27.67
C ASN A 408 -15.81 13.29 -26.94
N LEU A 409 -14.66 13.27 -26.28
CA LEU A 409 -14.12 12.11 -25.57
C LEU A 409 -14.87 11.80 -24.26
N THR A 410 -15.33 12.85 -23.57
CA THR A 410 -16.12 12.77 -22.34
C THR A 410 -17.32 13.71 -22.42
N ASN A 411 -18.22 13.64 -21.43
CA ASN A 411 -19.32 14.61 -21.28
C ASN A 411 -18.88 15.91 -20.58
N GLU A 412 -17.68 15.92 -20.00
CA GLU A 412 -17.08 17.09 -19.36
C GLU A 412 -16.61 18.12 -20.39
N VAL A 413 -16.60 19.39 -19.99
CA VAL A 413 -16.02 20.46 -20.81
C VAL A 413 -14.49 20.38 -20.71
N ALA A 414 -13.82 20.48 -21.86
CA ALA A 414 -12.36 20.58 -21.91
C ALA A 414 -11.85 21.68 -20.96
N ASN A 415 -10.92 21.31 -20.08
CA ASN A 415 -10.39 22.21 -19.05
C ASN A 415 -9.18 23.03 -19.52
N THR A 416 -8.74 22.80 -20.75
CA THR A 416 -7.64 23.49 -21.43
C THR A 416 -7.98 23.69 -22.92
N PHE A 417 -7.20 24.49 -23.65
CA PHE A 417 -7.48 24.79 -25.06
C PHE A 417 -6.42 24.29 -26.07
N GLN A 418 -5.24 23.86 -25.62
CA GLN A 418 -4.23 23.20 -26.46
C GLN A 418 -4.12 21.70 -26.20
N GLY A 419 -4.95 21.14 -25.32
CA GLY A 419 -5.04 19.70 -25.08
C GLY A 419 -5.34 19.41 -23.62
N SER A 420 -6.46 18.76 -23.37
CA SER A 420 -6.84 18.26 -22.05
C SER A 420 -6.26 16.86 -21.86
N LEU A 421 -5.89 16.52 -20.63
CA LEU A 421 -5.35 15.20 -20.30
C LEU A 421 -6.50 14.25 -19.97
N PHE A 422 -6.46 13.07 -20.57
CA PHE A 422 -7.39 11.99 -20.35
C PHE A 422 -6.64 10.75 -19.86
N ILE A 423 -7.34 9.90 -19.12
CA ILE A 423 -6.86 8.55 -18.76
C ILE A 423 -7.90 7.52 -19.19
N ARG A 424 -7.42 6.43 -19.80
CA ARG A 424 -8.19 5.28 -20.27
C ARG A 424 -7.78 4.05 -19.49
N GLU A 425 -8.76 3.31 -19.01
CA GLU A 425 -8.58 2.04 -18.29
C GLU A 425 -9.02 0.85 -19.15
N TYR A 426 -8.20 -0.21 -19.12
CA TYR A 426 -8.41 -1.51 -19.76
C TYR A 426 -8.41 -2.63 -18.71
N THR A 427 -9.61 -2.94 -18.21
CA THR A 427 -9.85 -3.99 -17.22
C THR A 427 -9.71 -5.41 -17.79
N ASP A 428 -9.39 -5.56 -19.07
CA ASP A 428 -9.20 -6.84 -19.75
C ASP A 428 -7.73 -7.12 -20.09
N ILE A 429 -6.81 -6.30 -19.56
CA ILE A 429 -5.37 -6.40 -19.78
C ILE A 429 -4.64 -6.90 -18.52
N ASN A 430 -5.02 -6.40 -17.35
CA ASN A 430 -4.57 -6.88 -16.04
C ASN A 430 -5.81 -7.07 -15.15
N THR A 431 -5.90 -8.19 -14.46
CA THR A 431 -6.91 -8.47 -13.44
C THR A 431 -6.19 -8.60 -12.10
N LEU A 432 -6.66 -7.87 -11.08
CA LEU A 432 -6.06 -7.99 -9.76
C LEU A 432 -6.38 -9.36 -9.14
N PRO A 433 -5.47 -9.96 -8.34
CA PRO A 433 -5.77 -11.18 -7.60
C PRO A 433 -6.98 -11.02 -6.70
N GLU A 434 -7.82 -12.05 -6.68
CA GLU A 434 -8.88 -12.25 -5.70
C GLU A 434 -8.49 -13.34 -4.70
N GLY A 435 -9.00 -13.25 -3.47
CA GLY A 435 -8.77 -14.23 -2.41
C GLY A 435 -7.96 -13.68 -1.25
N LYS A 436 -7.61 -14.57 -0.31
CA LYS A 436 -6.81 -14.23 0.87
C LYS A 436 -5.70 -15.25 1.06
N VAL A 437 -4.53 -14.77 1.46
CA VAL A 437 -3.45 -15.60 1.99
C VAL A 437 -3.90 -16.15 3.35
N ILE A 438 -3.79 -17.46 3.54
CA ILE A 438 -4.17 -18.13 4.79
C ILE A 438 -3.00 -18.94 5.36
N LEU A 439 -3.15 -19.49 6.57
CA LEU A 439 -2.17 -20.38 7.18
C LEU A 439 -2.51 -21.86 6.90
N ASP A 440 -1.56 -22.59 6.32
CA ASP A 440 -1.59 -24.06 6.25
C ASP A 440 -1.24 -24.69 7.62
N SER A 441 -0.36 -24.03 8.39
CA SER A 441 0.05 -24.50 9.72
C SER A 441 -0.74 -23.82 10.84
N LEU A 442 -0.55 -24.30 12.07
CA LEU A 442 -1.15 -23.67 13.25
C LEU A 442 -0.23 -22.54 13.75
N PRO A 443 -0.75 -21.36 14.11
CA PRO A 443 0.05 -20.24 14.62
C PRO A 443 0.43 -20.44 16.10
N LEU A 444 1.04 -21.57 16.44
CA LEU A 444 1.39 -21.96 17.80
C LEU A 444 2.88 -21.73 18.11
N ILE A 445 3.16 -21.47 19.39
CA ILE A 445 4.55 -21.34 19.87
C ILE A 445 5.31 -22.65 19.60
N GLY A 446 6.44 -22.54 18.89
CA GLY A 446 7.35 -23.64 18.61
C GLY A 446 7.04 -24.43 17.33
N GLU A 447 6.02 -24.03 16.57
CA GLU A 447 5.70 -24.60 15.25
C GLU A 447 6.16 -23.66 14.12
N ASP A 448 6.53 -24.22 12.98
CA ASP A 448 6.86 -23.43 11.79
C ASP A 448 5.56 -22.84 11.19
N LEU A 449 5.59 -21.59 10.73
CA LEU A 449 4.45 -20.98 10.04
C LEU A 449 4.54 -21.23 8.54
N ILE A 450 3.44 -21.67 7.93
CA ILE A 450 3.38 -21.97 6.51
C ILE A 450 2.18 -21.23 5.91
N LEU A 451 2.41 -20.39 4.90
CA LEU A 451 1.34 -19.74 4.13
C LEU A 451 0.81 -20.69 3.05
N ASP A 452 -0.50 -20.64 2.85
CA ASP A 452 -1.21 -21.29 1.75
C ASP A 452 -1.84 -20.24 0.83
N PHE A 453 -1.64 -20.46 -0.47
CA PHE A 453 -2.00 -19.62 -1.59
C PHE A 453 -3.13 -20.23 -2.44
N SER A 454 -3.63 -21.42 -2.07
CA SER A 454 -4.61 -22.18 -2.85
C SER A 454 -5.96 -21.47 -3.05
N ASN A 455 -6.25 -20.45 -2.23
CA ASN A 455 -7.44 -19.62 -2.32
C ASN A 455 -7.25 -18.33 -3.12
N ILE A 456 -6.05 -18.08 -3.65
CA ILE A 456 -5.80 -16.96 -4.55
C ILE A 456 -6.28 -17.39 -5.94
N ILE A 457 -7.00 -16.49 -6.61
CA ILE A 457 -7.47 -16.65 -7.98
C ILE A 457 -7.03 -15.42 -8.74
N ASP A 458 -6.50 -15.65 -9.94
CA ASP A 458 -6.18 -14.58 -10.87
C ASP A 458 -6.59 -14.99 -12.29
N ASP A 459 -7.31 -14.10 -12.98
CA ASP A 459 -7.96 -14.39 -14.26
C ASP A 459 -6.96 -14.39 -15.44
N ASP A 460 -5.89 -13.61 -15.36
CA ASP A 460 -4.78 -13.62 -16.33
C ASP A 460 -3.63 -14.56 -15.95
N GLY A 461 -3.62 -15.05 -14.71
CA GLY A 461 -3.02 -16.33 -14.33
C GLY A 461 -2.07 -16.24 -13.14
N LEU A 462 -1.95 -17.37 -12.43
CA LEU A 462 -1.07 -17.50 -11.26
C LEU A 462 0.28 -18.11 -11.62
N PRO A 463 1.35 -17.77 -10.87
CA PRO A 463 2.67 -18.34 -11.07
C PRO A 463 2.74 -19.79 -10.55
N ASP A 464 3.84 -20.47 -10.86
CA ASP A 464 4.16 -21.75 -10.20
C ASP A 464 4.68 -21.55 -8.77
N GLU A 465 5.30 -20.40 -8.47
CA GLU A 465 5.87 -20.06 -7.18
C GLU A 465 5.59 -18.59 -6.83
N PHE A 466 5.33 -18.31 -5.54
CA PHE A 466 5.16 -16.95 -5.01
C PHE A 466 6.41 -16.52 -4.25
N GLU A 467 6.77 -15.25 -4.37
CA GLU A 467 7.79 -14.63 -3.52
C GLU A 467 7.17 -14.16 -2.21
N VAL A 468 7.85 -14.40 -1.09
CA VAL A 468 7.33 -14.06 0.25
C VAL A 468 8.40 -13.36 1.05
N THR A 469 8.08 -12.14 1.49
CA THR A 469 8.89 -11.34 2.40
C THR A 469 8.26 -11.35 3.78
N TRP A 470 8.87 -12.06 4.72
CA TRP A 470 8.43 -12.10 6.11
C TRP A 470 9.03 -10.98 6.94
N ASN A 471 8.19 -10.33 7.73
CA ASN A 471 8.56 -9.31 8.69
C ASN A 471 8.27 -9.80 10.12
N VAL A 472 9.28 -9.73 11.00
CA VAL A 472 9.15 -10.03 12.43
C VAL A 472 9.63 -8.83 13.24
N ASN A 473 8.73 -8.28 14.08
CA ASN A 473 8.95 -7.09 14.90
C ASN A 473 9.43 -5.87 14.08
N GLY A 474 8.87 -5.67 12.88
CA GLY A 474 9.23 -4.58 11.98
C GLY A 474 10.51 -4.80 11.17
N THR A 475 11.19 -5.94 11.30
CA THR A 475 12.40 -6.29 10.55
C THR A 475 12.16 -7.45 9.59
N VAL A 476 12.63 -7.32 8.34
CA VAL A 476 12.60 -8.41 7.35
C VAL A 476 13.55 -9.54 7.79
N VAL A 477 13.05 -10.78 7.82
CA VAL A 477 13.80 -11.95 8.33
C VAL A 477 13.94 -13.13 7.35
N SER A 478 13.12 -13.19 6.31
CA SER A 478 13.18 -14.19 5.24
C SER A 478 12.51 -13.63 3.98
N THR A 479 13.01 -13.98 2.78
CA THR A 479 12.57 -13.35 1.52
C THR A 479 12.34 -14.32 0.36
N THR A 480 12.26 -15.64 0.57
CA THR A 480 12.19 -16.58 -0.58
C THR A 480 11.29 -17.80 -0.40
N ASN A 481 10.56 -17.96 0.70
CA ASN A 481 9.64 -19.09 0.84
C ASN A 481 8.44 -18.80 1.74
N ASN A 482 7.37 -19.56 1.50
CA ASN A 482 6.14 -19.52 2.27
C ASN A 482 6.27 -20.10 3.70
N VAL A 483 7.50 -20.36 4.19
CA VAL A 483 7.75 -20.98 5.50
C VAL A 483 8.56 -20.05 6.40
N LEU A 484 8.01 -19.64 7.54
CA LEU A 484 8.72 -18.94 8.60
C LEU A 484 9.14 -19.92 9.71
N PRO A 485 10.45 -20.16 9.92
CA PRO A 485 10.89 -21.13 10.92
C PRO A 485 10.59 -20.72 12.36
N SER A 486 10.08 -21.65 13.17
CA SER A 486 9.85 -21.53 14.61
C SER A 486 11.06 -21.03 15.40
N THR A 487 12.28 -21.30 14.91
CA THR A 487 13.54 -20.95 15.59
C THR A 487 13.83 -19.44 15.69
N ILE A 488 13.14 -18.62 14.91
CA ILE A 488 13.34 -17.16 14.86
C ILE A 488 12.13 -16.36 15.39
N ILE A 489 11.07 -17.05 15.81
CA ILE A 489 9.85 -16.46 16.37
C ILE A 489 9.61 -16.96 17.79
N ASN A 490 8.87 -16.20 18.59
CA ASN A 490 8.52 -16.51 19.96
C ASN A 490 7.18 -15.85 20.34
N ALA A 491 6.72 -16.06 21.59
CA ALA A 491 5.43 -15.58 22.07
C ALA A 491 5.19 -14.06 21.94
N GLU A 492 6.26 -13.26 21.93
CA GLU A 492 6.20 -11.79 21.84
C GLU A 492 6.40 -11.28 20.40
N SER A 493 6.52 -12.18 19.43
CA SER A 493 6.77 -11.79 18.04
C SER A 493 5.51 -11.23 17.39
N VAL A 494 5.64 -10.05 16.76
CA VAL A 494 4.67 -9.50 15.82
C VAL A 494 5.12 -9.89 14.41
N ILE A 495 4.25 -10.57 13.66
CA ILE A 495 4.58 -11.22 12.40
C ILE A 495 3.67 -10.65 11.30
N ALA A 496 4.26 -10.31 10.16
CA ALA A 496 3.56 -9.92 8.94
C ALA A 496 4.27 -10.50 7.72
N ALA A 497 3.63 -10.48 6.55
CA ALA A 497 4.27 -10.87 5.30
C ALA A 497 3.74 -10.08 4.10
N GLU A 498 4.58 -9.94 3.09
CA GLU A 498 4.21 -9.49 1.75
C GLU A 498 4.42 -10.65 0.78
N VAL A 499 3.41 -10.95 -0.03
CA VAL A 499 3.42 -12.02 -1.02
C VAL A 499 3.31 -11.37 -2.39
N SER A 500 4.31 -11.58 -3.25
CA SER A 500 4.35 -11.00 -4.60
C SER A 500 4.51 -12.08 -5.67
N TYR A 501 4.02 -11.79 -6.88
CA TYR A 501 4.23 -12.64 -8.06
C TYR A 501 4.11 -11.85 -9.37
N ILE A 502 4.54 -12.47 -10.47
CA ILE A 502 4.27 -11.98 -11.83
C ILE A 502 3.21 -12.88 -12.47
N ASP A 503 2.12 -12.30 -12.95
CA ASP A 503 0.99 -13.00 -13.55
C ASP A 503 1.29 -13.54 -14.97
N GLY A 504 0.29 -14.15 -15.62
CA GLY A 504 0.42 -14.63 -17.00
C GLY A 504 0.46 -13.53 -18.07
N ALA A 505 0.18 -12.28 -17.71
CA ALA A 505 0.25 -11.10 -18.57
C ALA A 505 1.55 -10.28 -18.40
N GLY A 506 2.38 -10.60 -17.40
CA GLY A 506 3.64 -9.94 -17.08
C GLY A 506 3.51 -8.82 -16.04
N ASN A 507 2.38 -8.71 -15.32
CA ASN A 507 2.16 -7.70 -14.29
C ASN A 507 2.64 -8.21 -12.93
N THR A 508 3.23 -7.33 -12.12
CA THR A 508 3.59 -7.64 -10.74
C THR A 508 2.39 -7.42 -9.83
N GLU A 509 1.99 -8.47 -9.12
CA GLU A 509 0.87 -8.48 -8.19
C GLU A 509 1.35 -8.67 -6.76
N THR A 510 0.63 -8.12 -5.78
CA THR A 510 1.04 -8.14 -4.37
C THR A 510 -0.15 -8.30 -3.43
N LEU A 511 0.00 -9.20 -2.45
CA LEU A 511 -0.96 -9.50 -1.39
C LEU A 511 -0.28 -9.35 -0.02
N LEU A 512 -0.96 -8.68 0.90
CA LEU A 512 -0.44 -8.43 2.24
C LEU A 512 -1.04 -9.40 3.27
N VAL A 513 -0.20 -9.79 4.23
CA VAL A 513 -0.58 -10.46 5.47
C VAL A 513 -0.44 -9.47 6.60
N ASP A 514 -1.57 -9.10 7.20
CA ASP A 514 -1.65 -8.19 8.34
C ASP A 514 -0.85 -8.72 9.54
N GLU A 515 -0.46 -7.80 10.43
CA GLU A 515 0.27 -8.14 11.65
C GLU A 515 -0.54 -9.07 12.56
N PHE A 516 0.08 -10.18 12.97
CA PHE A 516 -0.47 -11.12 13.95
C PHE A 516 0.58 -11.57 14.96
N SER A 517 0.15 -12.30 15.99
CA SER A 517 1.04 -12.86 17.00
C SER A 517 0.76 -14.35 17.18
N LEU A 518 1.78 -15.08 17.62
CA LEU A 518 1.63 -16.49 17.98
C LEU A 518 0.62 -16.67 19.11
N PHE A 519 -0.04 -17.82 19.09
CA PHE A 519 -1.01 -18.22 20.08
C PHE A 519 -0.40 -19.24 21.06
N ASP A 520 -0.62 -19.00 22.35
CA ASP A 520 -0.29 -19.97 23.40
C ASP A 520 -1.46 -20.93 23.60
N ARG A 521 -1.26 -22.20 23.25
CA ARG A 521 -2.25 -23.25 23.45
C ARG A 521 -1.90 -24.05 24.72
N PRO A 522 -2.64 -23.90 25.83
CA PRO A 522 -2.33 -24.58 27.07
C PRO A 522 -2.45 -26.10 26.93
N THR A 523 -1.34 -26.81 27.09
CA THR A 523 -1.28 -28.26 26.92
C THR A 523 -0.64 -28.96 28.11
N ARG A 524 -1.22 -30.11 28.48
CA ARG A 524 -0.64 -31.04 29.44
C ARG A 524 0.50 -31.82 28.78
N SER A 525 1.28 -32.52 29.60
CA SER A 525 2.37 -33.39 29.13
C SER A 525 1.94 -34.52 28.19
N ASP A 526 0.65 -34.83 28.13
CA ASP A 526 0.07 -35.84 27.23
C ASP A 526 -0.56 -35.22 25.95
N GLY A 527 -0.38 -33.91 25.73
CA GLY A 527 -0.92 -33.17 24.59
C GLY A 527 -2.39 -32.77 24.70
N SER A 528 -3.09 -33.19 25.76
CA SER A 528 -4.46 -32.76 26.02
C SER A 528 -4.52 -31.29 26.47
N LEU A 529 -5.67 -30.64 26.27
CA LEU A 529 -5.88 -29.27 26.73
C LEU A 529 -5.74 -29.18 28.26
N GLU A 530 -5.02 -28.18 28.72
CA GLU A 530 -5.04 -27.75 30.11
C GLU A 530 -6.08 -26.64 30.25
N TYR A 531 -7.17 -26.88 30.99
CA TYR A 531 -8.24 -25.90 31.18
C TYR A 531 -7.89 -24.89 32.28
N SER A 532 -8.07 -23.62 31.96
CA SER A 532 -7.92 -22.47 32.84
C SER A 532 -9.22 -22.09 33.53
N THR A 533 -10.38 -22.33 32.91
CA THR A 533 -11.69 -22.05 33.53
C THR A 533 -12.73 -23.15 33.32
N LYS A 534 -13.78 -23.10 34.16
CA LYS A 534 -14.94 -23.97 34.05
C LYS A 534 -16.25 -23.23 34.27
N TYR A 535 -17.19 -23.45 33.36
CA TYR A 535 -18.57 -22.96 33.40
C TYR A 535 -19.53 -24.12 33.63
N ILE A 536 -20.47 -23.95 34.56
CA ILE A 536 -21.47 -24.97 34.91
C ILE A 536 -22.85 -24.33 34.94
N VAL A 537 -23.73 -24.75 34.03
CA VAL A 537 -25.15 -24.42 34.08
C VAL A 537 -25.83 -25.37 35.06
N PHE A 538 -26.29 -24.83 36.19
CA PHE A 538 -26.90 -25.63 37.26
C PHE A 538 -28.40 -25.38 37.42
N SER A 539 -28.95 -24.40 36.71
CA SER A 539 -30.39 -24.15 36.59
C SER A 539 -30.65 -23.36 35.31
N SER A 540 -31.61 -23.77 34.51
CA SER A 540 -32.04 -23.13 33.26
C SER A 540 -33.53 -23.37 33.05
N ASN A 541 -34.16 -22.61 32.15
CA ASN A 541 -35.54 -22.80 31.73
C ASN A 541 -35.67 -22.40 30.26
N GLY A 542 -35.93 -23.34 29.36
CA GLY A 542 -35.91 -23.06 27.93
C GLY A 542 -34.50 -22.74 27.42
N GLU A 543 -34.41 -21.92 26.37
CA GLU A 543 -33.13 -21.60 25.72
C GLU A 543 -32.28 -20.63 26.56
N SER A 544 -31.07 -21.05 26.91
CA SER A 544 -30.06 -20.25 27.61
C SER A 544 -28.99 -19.77 26.63
N VAL A 545 -28.65 -18.49 26.69
CA VAL A 545 -27.73 -17.87 25.72
C VAL A 545 -26.43 -17.47 26.40
N PHE A 546 -25.32 -17.99 25.86
CA PHE A 546 -23.95 -17.77 26.34
C PHE A 546 -23.15 -17.12 25.23
N ASP A 547 -23.04 -15.81 25.32
CA ASP A 547 -22.27 -15.02 24.38
C ASP A 547 -20.89 -14.74 24.97
N PHE A 548 -19.89 -15.49 24.50
CA PHE A 548 -18.49 -15.28 24.84
C PHE A 548 -17.82 -14.24 23.94
N ASP A 549 -18.55 -13.64 22.99
CA ASP A 549 -18.04 -12.55 22.19
C ASP A 549 -18.35 -11.21 22.88
N LEU A 550 -17.32 -10.58 23.44
CA LEU A 550 -17.44 -9.27 24.08
C LEU A 550 -17.25 -8.12 23.09
N GLY A 551 -16.63 -8.34 21.93
CA GLY A 551 -16.23 -7.25 21.02
C GLY A 551 -15.26 -6.23 21.65
N LEU A 552 -14.58 -6.58 22.75
CA LEU A 552 -13.67 -5.68 23.47
C LEU A 552 -12.22 -6.17 23.33
N SER A 553 -11.33 -5.31 22.83
CA SER A 553 -9.91 -5.66 22.65
C SER A 553 -9.16 -5.85 23.98
N GLY A 554 -9.47 -5.03 25.01
CA GLY A 554 -8.81 -5.06 26.32
C GLY A 554 -9.37 -6.09 27.33
N ILE A 555 -10.55 -6.65 27.06
CA ILE A 555 -11.22 -7.65 27.91
C ILE A 555 -11.72 -8.76 27.01
N ASN A 556 -10.88 -9.78 26.82
CA ASN A 556 -11.15 -10.91 25.95
C ASN A 556 -10.76 -12.23 26.64
N TYR A 557 -10.96 -13.32 25.91
CA TYR A 557 -10.70 -14.70 26.35
C TYR A 557 -9.48 -15.31 25.65
N LYS A 558 -8.60 -14.50 25.03
CA LYS A 558 -7.42 -14.98 24.31
C LYS A 558 -6.48 -15.70 25.29
N GLY A 559 -6.06 -16.92 24.95
CA GLY A 559 -5.25 -17.80 25.82
C GLY A 559 -6.04 -18.54 26.89
N GLN A 560 -7.31 -18.20 27.13
CA GLN A 560 -8.17 -18.86 28.11
C GLN A 560 -8.86 -20.10 27.51
N SER A 561 -8.46 -21.28 27.97
CA SER A 561 -9.09 -22.57 27.72
C SER A 561 -10.24 -22.89 28.69
N SER A 562 -11.47 -22.89 28.18
CA SER A 562 -12.68 -23.00 29.00
C SER A 562 -13.35 -24.37 28.86
N LEU A 563 -13.68 -25.01 29.99
CA LEU A 563 -14.55 -26.19 30.02
C LEU A 563 -16.00 -25.78 30.32
N PHE A 564 -16.92 -26.04 29.40
CA PHE A 564 -18.33 -25.72 29.54
C PHE A 564 -19.17 -26.97 29.83
N SER A 565 -20.07 -26.88 30.79
CA SER A 565 -21.02 -27.94 31.14
C SER A 565 -22.45 -27.39 31.11
N GLY A 566 -23.21 -27.81 30.10
CA GLY A 566 -24.58 -27.36 29.81
C GLY A 566 -25.63 -27.95 30.75
N SER A 567 -26.90 -27.86 30.36
CA SER A 567 -28.06 -28.32 31.13
C SER A 567 -28.86 -29.37 30.36
N SER A 568 -30.06 -29.74 30.81
CA SER A 568 -30.95 -30.58 29.99
C SER A 568 -31.84 -29.77 29.04
N GLU A 569 -31.71 -28.44 29.08
CA GLU A 569 -32.42 -27.48 28.25
C GLU A 569 -31.49 -26.96 27.15
N VAL A 570 -32.04 -26.28 26.14
CA VAL A 570 -31.26 -25.80 24.99
C VAL A 570 -30.26 -24.72 25.39
N GLU A 571 -29.02 -24.85 24.93
CA GLU A 571 -27.98 -23.84 25.00
C GLU A 571 -27.63 -23.28 23.62
N SER A 572 -27.56 -21.94 23.54
CA SER A 572 -27.04 -21.21 22.39
C SER A 572 -25.74 -20.52 22.79
N ILE A 573 -24.62 -21.01 22.28
CA ILE A 573 -23.26 -20.59 22.66
C ILE A 573 -22.62 -19.89 21.47
N LYS A 574 -22.25 -18.62 21.64
CA LYS A 574 -21.45 -17.88 20.66
C LYS A 574 -20.01 -17.76 21.14
N ILE A 575 -19.07 -18.16 20.29
CA ILE A 575 -17.63 -18.15 20.55
C ILE A 575 -17.01 -16.96 19.81
N SER A 576 -15.96 -16.35 20.35
CA SER A 576 -15.19 -15.32 19.63
C SER A 576 -13.93 -15.91 19.00
N THR A 577 -13.40 -15.22 18.00
CA THR A 577 -12.06 -15.47 17.47
C THR A 577 -11.01 -15.50 18.61
N GLY A 578 -10.08 -16.45 18.56
CA GLY A 578 -9.03 -16.61 19.56
C GLY A 578 -9.41 -17.39 20.82
N GLN A 579 -10.61 -17.99 20.89
CA GLN A 579 -11.06 -18.76 22.05
C GLN A 579 -10.81 -20.26 21.93
N ILE A 580 -10.54 -20.88 23.08
CA ILE A 580 -10.52 -22.34 23.24
C ILE A 580 -11.69 -22.75 24.15
N LEU A 581 -12.66 -23.46 23.59
CA LEU A 581 -13.85 -23.90 24.33
C LEU A 581 -14.08 -25.41 24.17
N ASP A 582 -14.24 -26.09 25.30
CA ASP A 582 -14.66 -27.48 25.36
C ASP A 582 -16.11 -27.58 25.85
N ILE A 583 -16.98 -27.99 24.93
CA ILE A 583 -18.42 -28.18 25.15
C ILE A 583 -18.80 -29.67 25.09
N THR A 584 -17.87 -30.59 25.31
CA THR A 584 -18.15 -32.05 25.25
C THR A 584 -19.21 -32.52 26.26
N ASN A 585 -19.64 -31.65 27.19
CA ASN A 585 -20.62 -31.91 28.23
C ASN A 585 -21.85 -30.98 28.18
N LEU A 586 -22.42 -30.70 26.99
CA LEU A 586 -23.67 -29.95 26.85
C LEU A 586 -24.92 -30.72 27.32
N LYS A 587 -24.85 -32.05 27.30
CA LYS A 587 -25.90 -33.01 27.72
C LYS A 587 -26.95 -33.29 26.62
N GLY A 588 -28.25 -33.15 26.89
CA GLY A 588 -29.29 -33.97 26.22
C GLY A 588 -30.25 -33.23 25.28
N SER A 589 -30.10 -31.92 25.17
CA SER A 589 -30.85 -31.03 24.25
C SER A 589 -30.22 -31.02 22.86
N GLN A 590 -30.88 -30.34 21.92
CA GLN A 590 -30.25 -29.92 20.66
C GLN A 590 -29.76 -28.50 20.88
N ASP A 591 -28.46 -28.35 21.06
CA ASP A 591 -27.82 -27.07 21.34
C ASP A 591 -27.32 -26.40 20.05
N LYS A 592 -27.03 -25.10 20.09
CA LYS A 592 -26.52 -24.33 18.96
C LYS A 592 -25.18 -23.71 19.33
N VAL A 593 -24.19 -23.86 18.46
CA VAL A 593 -22.85 -23.31 18.66
C VAL A 593 -22.54 -22.43 17.47
N PHE A 594 -22.44 -21.13 17.74
CA PHE A 594 -22.15 -20.09 16.77
C PHE A 594 -20.63 -19.88 16.75
N LEU A 595 -20.03 -20.21 15.62
CA LEU A 595 -18.60 -20.12 15.36
C LEU A 595 -18.31 -18.85 14.53
N PRO A 596 -17.19 -18.16 14.77
CA PRO A 596 -16.74 -17.09 13.89
C PRO A 596 -16.31 -17.66 12.53
N GLY A 597 -16.55 -16.92 11.44
CA GLY A 597 -16.14 -17.32 10.09
C GLY A 597 -17.03 -18.37 9.42
N GLU A 598 -16.55 -18.86 8.29
CA GLU A 598 -17.25 -19.80 7.40
C GLU A 598 -16.93 -21.26 7.77
N LEU A 599 -17.70 -22.21 7.23
CA LEU A 599 -17.42 -23.64 7.40
C LEU A 599 -16.01 -24.03 6.93
N SER A 600 -15.56 -23.46 5.80
CA SER A 600 -14.27 -23.71 5.16
C SER A 600 -13.08 -23.48 6.11
N ASP A 601 -13.18 -22.46 6.97
CA ASP A 601 -12.15 -22.08 7.95
C ASP A 601 -11.81 -23.19 8.95
N TYR A 602 -12.70 -24.16 9.14
CA TYR A 602 -12.56 -25.25 10.12
C TYR A 602 -12.22 -26.61 9.50
N LEU A 603 -12.14 -26.72 8.17
CA LEU A 603 -11.97 -28.01 7.50
C LEU A 603 -10.53 -28.52 7.56
N THR A 604 -9.54 -27.64 7.44
CA THR A 604 -8.12 -28.00 7.37
C THR A 604 -7.64 -28.70 8.65
N HIS A 605 -7.81 -28.06 9.81
CA HIS A 605 -7.25 -28.53 11.08
C HIS A 605 -8.22 -29.30 11.99
N SER A 606 -9.44 -29.58 11.52
CA SER A 606 -10.39 -30.39 12.30
C SER A 606 -10.02 -31.87 12.38
N SER A 607 -10.40 -32.54 13.47
CA SER A 607 -10.11 -33.95 13.71
C SER A 607 -11.17 -34.64 14.58
N ILE A 608 -11.21 -35.98 14.56
CA ILE A 608 -12.07 -36.78 15.42
C ILE A 608 -11.32 -37.94 16.09
N ASN A 609 -11.57 -38.15 17.37
CA ASN A 609 -11.18 -39.37 18.07
C ASN A 609 -12.27 -40.44 17.85
N SER A 610 -11.97 -41.43 17.02
CA SER A 610 -12.93 -42.49 16.66
C SER A 610 -13.39 -43.36 17.85
N ALA A 611 -12.63 -43.42 18.94
CA ALA A 611 -12.99 -44.20 20.13
C ALA A 611 -13.99 -43.45 21.04
N THR A 612 -13.85 -42.14 21.19
CA THR A 612 -14.69 -41.31 22.08
C THR A 612 -15.77 -40.53 21.33
N SER A 613 -15.66 -40.42 20.00
CA SER A 613 -16.43 -39.48 19.17
C SER A 613 -16.25 -38.00 19.52
N GLU A 614 -15.18 -37.66 20.24
CA GLU A 614 -14.77 -36.29 20.50
C GLU A 614 -14.17 -35.71 19.21
N MET A 615 -14.76 -34.60 18.75
CA MET A 615 -14.29 -33.84 17.61
C MET A 615 -13.61 -32.56 18.10
N THR A 616 -12.56 -32.16 17.40
CA THR A 616 -11.85 -30.90 17.61
C THR A 616 -11.90 -30.11 16.31
N LEU A 617 -12.45 -28.89 16.34
CA LEU A 617 -12.50 -27.96 15.22
C LEU A 617 -11.53 -26.84 15.53
N ILE A 618 -10.64 -26.55 14.59
CA ILE A 618 -9.67 -25.47 14.72
C ILE A 618 -9.80 -24.60 13.47
N SER A 619 -9.88 -23.28 13.68
CA SER A 619 -9.76 -22.28 12.63
C SER A 619 -8.53 -21.42 12.87
N THR A 620 -7.82 -21.15 11.78
CA THR A 620 -6.68 -20.21 11.69
C THR A 620 -7.03 -18.95 10.90
N ALA A 621 -8.32 -18.72 10.65
CA ALA A 621 -8.80 -17.52 9.97
C ALA A 621 -8.32 -16.25 10.67
N ASP A 622 -8.02 -15.23 9.85
CA ASP A 622 -7.43 -13.95 10.27
C ASP A 622 -6.16 -14.14 11.14
N PHE A 623 -5.38 -15.17 10.83
CA PHE A 623 -4.13 -15.52 11.51
C PHE A 623 -4.29 -15.71 13.02
N SER A 624 -5.48 -16.15 13.45
CA SER A 624 -5.83 -16.41 14.84
C SER A 624 -5.77 -17.90 15.17
N TYR A 625 -6.11 -18.27 16.41
CA TYR A 625 -6.29 -19.67 16.81
C TYR A 625 -7.59 -19.82 17.59
N THR A 626 -8.59 -20.43 16.97
CA THR A 626 -9.88 -20.72 17.61
C THR A 626 -10.09 -22.22 17.66
N GLU A 627 -10.32 -22.80 18.85
CA GLU A 627 -10.50 -24.24 19.03
C GLU A 627 -11.83 -24.55 19.73
N LEU A 628 -12.64 -25.42 19.12
CA LEU A 628 -13.86 -25.98 19.70
C LEU A 628 -13.74 -27.50 19.85
N LYS A 629 -14.00 -28.00 21.06
CA LYS A 629 -14.17 -29.44 21.31
C LYS A 629 -15.60 -29.80 21.64
N PHE A 630 -16.13 -30.83 20.97
CA PHE A 630 -17.52 -31.23 21.12
C PHE A 630 -17.75 -32.71 20.76
N ILE A 631 -18.91 -33.26 21.15
CA ILE A 631 -19.31 -34.65 20.86
C ILE A 631 -20.70 -34.64 20.23
N ALA A 632 -20.85 -35.23 19.04
CA ALA A 632 -22.17 -35.41 18.45
C ALA A 632 -22.99 -36.43 19.25
N THR A 633 -24.10 -35.99 19.85
CA THR A 633 -25.02 -36.88 20.57
C THR A 633 -25.93 -37.65 19.60
N SER A 634 -26.43 -38.82 20.01
CA SER A 634 -27.24 -39.70 19.14
C SER A 634 -28.75 -39.44 19.22
N THR A 635 -29.20 -38.61 20.16
CA THR A 635 -30.63 -38.36 20.42
C THR A 635 -31.09 -36.94 20.09
N ALA A 636 -30.17 -35.99 20.02
CA ALA A 636 -30.42 -34.61 19.62
C ALA A 636 -29.09 -34.01 19.11
N ALA A 637 -28.87 -34.05 17.79
CA ALA A 637 -27.62 -33.56 17.23
C ALA A 637 -27.56 -32.04 17.36
N ASP A 638 -26.53 -31.53 18.04
CA ASP A 638 -26.26 -30.10 18.14
C ASP A 638 -25.99 -29.50 16.76
N MET A 639 -26.28 -28.21 16.63
CA MET A 639 -26.10 -27.45 15.40
C MET A 639 -24.85 -26.57 15.51
N LEU A 640 -23.95 -26.70 14.54
CA LEU A 640 -22.85 -25.77 14.35
C LEU A 640 -23.31 -24.72 13.34
N VAL A 641 -23.15 -23.44 13.69
CA VAL A 641 -23.64 -22.30 12.91
C VAL A 641 -22.46 -21.40 12.57
N PHE A 642 -22.23 -21.22 11.28
CA PHE A 642 -21.17 -20.40 10.68
C PHE A 642 -21.80 -19.16 10.01
N SER A 643 -20.98 -18.25 9.47
CA SER A 643 -21.48 -17.11 8.69
C SER A 643 -22.13 -17.51 7.37
N ASP A 644 -21.75 -18.64 6.77
CA ASP A 644 -22.25 -19.14 5.49
C ASP A 644 -23.40 -20.17 5.63
N GLY A 645 -23.65 -20.68 6.84
CA GLY A 645 -24.81 -21.53 7.12
C GLY A 645 -24.66 -22.41 8.36
N GLN A 646 -25.63 -23.31 8.58
CA GLN A 646 -25.60 -24.27 9.68
C GLN A 646 -25.45 -25.72 9.22
N VAL A 647 -24.80 -26.54 10.04
CA VAL A 647 -24.64 -27.98 9.82
C VAL A 647 -24.84 -28.75 11.12
N SER A 648 -25.40 -29.97 11.03
CA SER A 648 -25.56 -30.81 12.21
C SER A 648 -24.21 -31.42 12.63
N SER A 649 -23.98 -31.51 13.94
CA SER A 649 -22.82 -32.21 14.52
C SER A 649 -22.71 -33.68 14.07
N THR A 650 -23.84 -34.31 13.73
CA THR A 650 -23.89 -35.68 13.21
C THR A 650 -23.33 -35.77 11.80
N ASP A 651 -23.62 -34.79 10.93
CA ASP A 651 -23.10 -34.78 9.57
C ASP A 651 -21.61 -34.41 9.56
N PHE A 652 -21.21 -33.44 10.39
CA PHE A 652 -19.79 -33.13 10.60
C PHE A 652 -18.99 -34.35 11.10
N LYS A 653 -19.57 -35.12 12.03
CA LYS A 653 -18.98 -36.38 12.51
C LYS A 653 -18.78 -37.41 11.39
N LYS A 654 -19.73 -37.55 10.47
CA LYS A 654 -19.61 -38.48 9.34
C LYS A 654 -18.46 -38.06 8.44
N TYR A 655 -18.40 -36.77 8.09
CA TYR A 655 -17.34 -36.19 7.28
C TYR A 655 -15.95 -36.46 7.87
N LEU A 656 -15.77 -36.23 9.17
CA LEU A 656 -14.49 -36.49 9.84
C LEU A 656 -14.15 -37.99 9.96
N LEU A 657 -15.13 -38.87 10.14
CA LEU A 657 -14.89 -40.33 10.20
C LEU A 657 -14.56 -40.94 8.83
N ASN A 658 -14.95 -40.27 7.75
CA ASN A 658 -14.65 -40.64 6.37
C ASN A 658 -13.40 -39.92 5.83
N ASP A 659 -12.44 -39.61 6.72
CA ASP A 659 -11.17 -38.96 6.37
C ASP A 659 -11.34 -37.70 5.48
N LYS A 660 -12.41 -36.93 5.71
CA LYS A 660 -12.70 -35.67 4.98
C LYS A 660 -12.89 -35.85 3.47
N SER A 661 -13.21 -37.06 3.00
CA SER A 661 -13.11 -37.42 1.57
C SER A 661 -14.17 -36.82 0.65
N ASP A 662 -15.31 -36.38 1.19
CA ASP A 662 -16.45 -35.91 0.39
C ASP A 662 -17.17 -34.75 1.10
N LEU A 663 -16.98 -33.53 0.57
CA LEU A 663 -17.63 -32.32 1.08
C LEU A 663 -19.16 -32.37 0.99
N SER A 664 -19.73 -33.19 0.10
CA SER A 664 -21.18 -33.32 -0.02
C SER A 664 -21.85 -33.99 1.20
N GLU A 665 -21.06 -34.60 2.09
CA GLU A 665 -21.53 -35.08 3.39
C GLU A 665 -21.89 -33.94 4.35
N LEU A 666 -21.34 -32.74 4.14
CA LEU A 666 -21.66 -31.51 4.86
C LEU A 666 -22.82 -30.80 4.15
N SER A 667 -24.06 -31.18 4.48
CA SER A 667 -25.25 -30.47 4.00
C SER A 667 -25.42 -29.15 4.75
N LEU A 668 -24.83 -28.08 4.22
CA LEU A 668 -24.97 -26.74 4.77
C LEU A 668 -26.37 -26.16 4.49
N ASP A 669 -27.08 -25.76 5.54
CA ASP A 669 -28.32 -25.00 5.45
C ASP A 669 -27.99 -23.50 5.51
N THR A 670 -27.93 -22.87 4.33
CA THR A 670 -27.59 -21.45 4.16
C THR A 670 -28.72 -20.49 4.56
N THR A 671 -29.88 -21.00 4.96
CA THR A 671 -31.00 -20.16 5.41
C THR A 671 -30.90 -19.76 6.89
N PHE A 672 -29.94 -20.35 7.61
CA PHE A 672 -29.66 -20.05 9.00
C PHE A 672 -28.15 -19.86 9.21
N THR A 673 -27.75 -18.62 9.51
CA THR A 673 -26.35 -18.20 9.67
C THR A 673 -26.10 -17.61 11.06
N SER A 674 -24.86 -17.23 11.33
CA SER A 674 -24.48 -16.58 12.59
C SER A 674 -25.25 -15.29 12.87
N ASP A 675 -25.73 -14.59 11.84
CA ASP A 675 -26.61 -13.41 11.95
C ASP A 675 -27.97 -13.71 12.59
N ASN A 676 -28.38 -14.98 12.57
CA ASN A 676 -29.62 -15.41 13.23
C ASN A 676 -29.45 -15.67 14.73
N PHE A 677 -28.32 -15.26 15.32
CA PHE A 677 -28.12 -15.31 16.77
C PHE A 677 -29.18 -14.48 17.50
N SER A 678 -30.13 -15.18 18.13
CA SER A 678 -31.16 -14.58 18.96
C SER A 678 -30.75 -14.61 20.42
N THR A 679 -31.14 -13.58 21.18
CA THR A 679 -30.90 -13.50 22.64
C THR A 679 -32.20 -13.66 23.45
N PRO A 680 -32.90 -14.82 23.41
CA PRO A 680 -34.04 -15.03 24.28
C PRO A 680 -33.64 -14.86 25.75
N ILE A 681 -34.49 -14.16 26.50
CA ILE A 681 -34.21 -13.83 27.89
C ILE A 681 -34.96 -14.83 28.79
N ASN A 682 -34.21 -15.80 29.29
CA ASN A 682 -34.69 -16.82 30.22
C ASN A 682 -33.85 -16.84 31.50
N ASN A 683 -34.46 -17.27 32.60
CA ASN A 683 -33.77 -17.36 33.88
C ASN A 683 -32.76 -18.52 33.86
N THR A 684 -31.48 -18.16 33.91
CA THR A 684 -30.37 -19.13 33.90
C THR A 684 -29.41 -18.85 35.05
N LYS A 685 -28.88 -19.90 35.66
CA LYS A 685 -27.89 -19.81 36.74
C LYS A 685 -26.63 -20.57 36.38
N VAL A 686 -25.52 -19.86 36.45
CA VAL A 686 -24.22 -20.29 35.98
C VAL A 686 -23.21 -20.13 37.10
N LYS A 687 -22.32 -21.12 37.22
CA LYS A 687 -21.13 -21.00 38.05
C LYS A 687 -19.90 -20.99 37.17
N ALA A 688 -19.09 -19.94 37.27
CA ALA A 688 -17.81 -19.81 36.61
C ALA A 688 -16.68 -19.95 37.63
N ILE A 689 -15.66 -20.73 37.31
CA ILE A 689 -14.59 -21.11 38.22
C ILE A 689 -13.25 -21.00 37.50
N ALA A 690 -12.32 -20.23 38.04
CA ALA A 690 -10.92 -20.28 37.65
C ALA A 690 -10.27 -21.56 38.21
N ILE A 691 -9.58 -22.28 37.33
CA ILE A 691 -8.80 -23.50 37.60
C ILE A 691 -7.31 -23.16 37.66
N ASP A 692 -6.83 -22.31 36.73
CA ASP A 692 -5.44 -21.81 36.72
C ASP A 692 -5.26 -20.77 37.86
N PRO A 693 -4.12 -20.77 38.58
CA PRO A 693 -3.74 -19.71 39.49
C PRO A 693 -3.41 -18.32 38.89
N ASN A 694 -3.25 -18.13 37.57
CA ASN A 694 -2.67 -16.91 36.98
C ASN A 694 -3.61 -15.71 36.76
N GLY A 695 -4.93 -15.89 36.90
CA GLY A 695 -5.93 -14.83 36.69
C GLY A 695 -6.73 -15.03 35.40
N GLU A 696 -8.05 -14.93 35.46
CA GLU A 696 -8.95 -15.31 34.37
C GLU A 696 -10.01 -14.24 34.04
N THR A 697 -10.50 -14.25 32.80
CA THR A 697 -11.59 -13.37 32.36
C THR A 697 -12.95 -14.09 32.46
N PHE A 698 -13.91 -13.40 33.05
CA PHE A 698 -15.31 -13.81 33.15
C PHE A 698 -16.22 -12.69 32.67
N SER A 699 -17.31 -13.06 32.00
CA SER A 699 -18.44 -12.16 31.76
C SER A 699 -19.73 -12.80 32.21
N SER A 700 -20.68 -11.99 32.68
CA SER A 700 -22.09 -12.42 32.67
C SER A 700 -22.63 -12.40 31.23
N PHE A 701 -23.80 -13.01 31.02
CA PHE A 701 -24.34 -13.29 29.69
C PHE A 701 -25.58 -12.43 29.41
N THR A 702 -26.69 -13.03 28.98
CA THR A 702 -27.94 -12.31 28.70
C THR A 702 -28.67 -11.85 29.96
N PRO A 703 -29.56 -10.84 29.88
CA PRO A 703 -30.37 -10.38 31.00
C PRO A 703 -31.09 -11.53 31.71
N ALA A 704 -31.39 -11.36 33.00
CA ALA A 704 -31.97 -12.39 33.88
C ALA A 704 -31.03 -13.60 34.18
N THR A 705 -29.79 -13.59 33.69
CA THR A 705 -28.78 -14.57 34.10
C THR A 705 -28.24 -14.25 35.50
N THR A 706 -28.13 -15.28 36.35
CA THR A 706 -27.38 -15.24 37.61
C THR A 706 -26.03 -15.93 37.44
N LEU A 707 -24.93 -15.18 37.63
CA LEU A 707 -23.57 -15.69 37.58
C LEU A 707 -22.95 -15.75 38.98
N GLN A 708 -22.34 -16.87 39.33
CA GLN A 708 -21.48 -17.01 40.51
C GLN A 708 -20.04 -17.19 40.05
N VAL A 709 -19.15 -16.27 40.42
CA VAL A 709 -17.74 -16.31 40.04
C VAL A 709 -16.89 -16.79 41.21
N SER A 710 -15.99 -17.73 40.93
CA SER A 710 -14.94 -18.16 41.84
C SER A 710 -13.59 -17.97 41.17
N GLY A 711 -12.87 -16.92 41.57
CA GLY A 711 -11.58 -16.52 41.00
C GLY A 711 -10.39 -17.41 41.40
N SER A 712 -9.18 -16.92 41.20
CA SER A 712 -7.89 -17.60 41.28
C SER A 712 -6.92 -16.91 42.26
N GLY A 713 -5.62 -17.16 42.13
CA GLY A 713 -4.60 -16.44 42.89
C GLY A 713 -4.07 -15.18 42.19
N GLY A 714 -4.30 -15.07 40.89
CA GLY A 714 -3.90 -13.98 40.02
C GLY A 714 -5.04 -12.98 39.81
N VAL A 715 -4.83 -12.02 38.93
CA VAL A 715 -5.78 -10.92 38.69
C VAL A 715 -6.91 -11.42 37.79
N ASP A 716 -8.07 -11.64 38.37
CA ASP A 716 -9.28 -12.01 37.63
C ASP A 716 -10.05 -10.77 37.17
N LYS A 717 -10.63 -10.85 35.96
CA LYS A 717 -11.47 -9.80 35.39
C LYS A 717 -12.92 -10.28 35.32
N VAL A 718 -13.85 -9.49 35.81
CA VAL A 718 -15.29 -9.81 35.78
C VAL A 718 -16.07 -8.68 35.13
N TYR A 719 -16.53 -8.91 33.90
CA TYR A 719 -17.36 -7.98 33.15
C TYR A 719 -18.86 -8.21 33.39
N ILE A 720 -19.56 -7.17 33.85
CA ILE A 720 -20.98 -7.26 34.22
C ILE A 720 -21.84 -6.75 33.06
N ARG A 721 -22.52 -7.67 32.35
CA ARG A 721 -23.54 -7.34 31.36
C ARG A 721 -24.83 -6.82 32.01
N GLU A 722 -25.49 -5.90 31.32
CA GLU A 722 -26.69 -5.23 31.84
C GLU A 722 -27.81 -6.21 32.18
N GLY A 723 -28.52 -5.96 33.28
CA GLY A 723 -29.70 -6.75 33.67
C GLY A 723 -29.37 -8.15 34.20
N THR A 724 -28.11 -8.41 34.56
CA THR A 724 -27.65 -9.66 35.15
C THR A 724 -27.46 -9.55 36.66
N THR A 725 -27.52 -10.70 37.35
CA THR A 725 -27.17 -10.78 38.78
C THR A 725 -25.83 -11.51 38.92
N VAL A 726 -24.82 -10.88 39.52
CA VAL A 726 -23.47 -11.45 39.64
C VAL A 726 -23.02 -11.46 41.09
N ASP A 727 -22.54 -12.62 41.55
CA ASP A 727 -21.85 -12.78 42.81
C ASP A 727 -20.35 -12.95 42.54
N SER A 728 -19.59 -11.90 42.83
CA SER A 728 -18.13 -11.84 42.75
C SER A 728 -17.49 -11.75 44.14
N THR A 729 -18.17 -12.25 45.18
CA THR A 729 -17.62 -12.21 46.55
C THR A 729 -16.45 -13.19 46.79
N ASN A 730 -16.16 -14.07 45.84
CA ASN A 730 -15.20 -15.17 45.96
C ASN A 730 -14.12 -15.15 44.86
N LEU A 731 -13.59 -13.97 44.51
CA LEU A 731 -12.45 -13.84 43.56
C LEU A 731 -11.10 -14.28 44.17
N LYS A 732 -11.07 -14.46 45.50
CA LYS A 732 -10.00 -15.05 46.30
C LYS A 732 -8.82 -14.13 46.61
N SER A 733 -7.79 -14.02 45.77
CA SER A 733 -6.55 -13.29 46.08
C SER A 733 -6.14 -12.44 44.89
N SER A 734 -5.21 -11.51 45.14
CA SER A 734 -4.82 -10.43 44.21
C SER A 734 -5.74 -9.20 44.31
N VAL A 735 -5.63 -8.30 43.33
CA VAL A 735 -6.54 -7.18 43.15
C VAL A 735 -7.29 -7.47 41.87
N ASP A 736 -8.49 -8.00 42.01
CA ASP A 736 -9.31 -8.36 40.86
C ASP A 736 -10.02 -7.11 40.32
N GLU A 737 -10.48 -7.18 39.07
CA GLU A 737 -11.11 -6.06 38.37
C GLU A 737 -12.56 -6.39 38.05
N ILE A 738 -13.50 -5.59 38.55
CA ILE A 738 -14.94 -5.78 38.37
C ILE A 738 -15.48 -4.60 37.57
N TYR A 739 -15.91 -4.85 36.35
CA TYR A 739 -16.32 -3.85 35.37
C TYR A 739 -17.84 -3.68 35.34
N LEU A 740 -18.31 -2.48 35.66
CA LEU A 740 -19.71 -2.09 35.74
C LEU A 740 -20.02 -1.04 34.67
N GLN A 741 -21.03 -1.28 33.85
CA GLN A 741 -21.37 -0.41 32.71
C GLN A 741 -22.10 0.89 33.11
N GLY A 742 -22.64 0.97 34.33
CA GLY A 742 -23.24 2.21 34.84
C GLY A 742 -22.23 3.14 35.47
N SER A 743 -22.60 4.41 35.59
CA SER A 743 -21.89 5.37 36.45
C SER A 743 -22.12 5.03 37.92
N TRP A 744 -21.21 5.42 38.82
CA TRP A 744 -21.36 5.20 40.26
C TRP A 744 -22.75 5.62 40.75
N ALA A 745 -23.26 6.77 40.31
CA ALA A 745 -24.56 7.31 40.73
C ALA A 745 -25.77 6.45 40.32
N ASP A 746 -25.66 5.62 39.28
CA ASP A 746 -26.76 4.79 38.76
C ASP A 746 -27.12 3.64 39.72
N TYR A 747 -26.17 3.23 40.56
CA TYR A 747 -26.33 2.10 41.45
C TYR A 747 -26.86 2.52 42.82
N SER A 748 -27.96 1.88 43.23
CA SER A 748 -28.32 1.77 44.64
C SER A 748 -27.28 0.91 45.35
N LYS A 749 -26.86 1.33 46.56
CA LYS A 749 -25.75 0.72 47.30
C LYS A 749 -26.21 0.34 48.69
N SER A 750 -25.89 -0.87 49.13
CA SER A 750 -26.17 -1.34 50.48
C SER A 750 -25.12 -2.32 50.98
N ILE A 751 -25.05 -2.53 52.29
CA ILE A 751 -24.15 -3.50 52.91
C ILE A 751 -24.98 -4.65 53.46
N ASP A 752 -24.63 -5.88 53.09
CA ASP A 752 -25.32 -7.07 53.57
C ASP A 752 -24.89 -7.44 55.01
N ASN A 753 -25.50 -8.49 55.57
CA ASN A 753 -25.18 -8.96 56.94
C ASN A 753 -23.75 -9.50 57.09
N SER A 754 -23.09 -9.84 55.97
CA SER A 754 -21.71 -10.33 55.93
C SER A 754 -20.70 -9.18 55.76
N GLY A 755 -21.18 -7.95 55.55
CA GLY A 755 -20.36 -6.77 55.30
C GLY A 755 -19.99 -6.56 53.83
N ASN A 756 -20.52 -7.36 52.92
CA ASN A 756 -20.31 -7.24 51.48
C ASN A 756 -21.10 -6.07 50.92
N LEU A 757 -20.57 -5.44 49.87
CA LEU A 757 -21.24 -4.37 49.16
C LEU A 757 -22.15 -4.96 48.09
N LEU A 758 -23.42 -4.55 48.12
CA LEU A 758 -24.42 -4.85 47.11
C LEU A 758 -24.68 -3.59 46.30
N LEU A 759 -24.43 -3.67 44.99
CA LEU A 759 -24.74 -2.66 43.99
C LEU A 759 -25.94 -3.14 43.19
N SER A 760 -26.95 -2.30 42.96
CA SER A 760 -28.09 -2.67 42.13
C SER A 760 -28.67 -1.49 41.36
N ARG A 761 -29.06 -1.71 40.11
CA ARG A 761 -29.80 -0.73 39.30
C ARG A 761 -30.88 -1.43 38.47
N THR A 762 -31.84 -0.65 38.00
CA THR A 762 -32.83 -1.12 37.03
C THR A 762 -32.42 -0.62 35.65
N VAL A 763 -32.31 -1.53 34.69
CA VAL A 763 -31.95 -1.23 33.29
C VAL A 763 -33.09 -1.63 32.38
N SER A 764 -33.40 -0.80 31.38
CA SER A 764 -34.47 -1.09 30.42
C SER A 764 -33.88 -1.60 29.13
N ILE A 765 -34.12 -2.87 28.79
CA ILE A 765 -33.57 -3.54 27.62
C ILE A 765 -34.74 -3.96 26.74
N SER A 766 -34.80 -3.45 25.51
CA SER A 766 -35.90 -3.69 24.57
C SER A 766 -37.29 -3.42 25.15
N GLY A 767 -37.41 -2.38 25.99
CA GLY A 767 -38.66 -1.95 26.62
C GLY A 767 -39.11 -2.79 27.82
N THR A 768 -38.26 -3.70 28.32
CA THR A 768 -38.50 -4.47 29.54
C THR A 768 -37.45 -4.13 30.60
N ASP A 769 -37.90 -3.91 31.83
CA ASP A 769 -37.02 -3.58 32.95
C ASP A 769 -36.43 -4.84 33.59
N TYR A 770 -35.10 -4.86 33.70
CA TYR A 770 -34.33 -5.90 34.35
C TYR A 770 -33.58 -5.34 35.56
N VAL A 771 -33.37 -6.20 36.55
CA VAL A 771 -32.54 -5.86 37.71
C VAL A 771 -31.11 -6.29 37.41
N GLU A 772 -30.22 -5.32 37.38
CA GLU A 772 -28.78 -5.56 37.46
C GLU A 772 -28.37 -5.53 38.94
N ALA A 773 -27.70 -6.56 39.42
CA ALA A 773 -27.25 -6.64 40.81
C ALA A 773 -25.88 -7.31 40.93
N VAL A 774 -24.95 -6.67 41.65
CA VAL A 774 -23.58 -7.16 41.83
C VAL A 774 -23.25 -7.21 43.32
N SER A 775 -22.84 -8.38 43.80
CA SER A 775 -22.35 -8.57 45.17
C SER A 775 -20.83 -8.67 45.18
N VAL A 776 -20.17 -7.77 45.88
CA VAL A 776 -18.70 -7.69 45.97
C VAL A 776 -18.22 -7.79 47.42
N ALA A 777 -17.04 -8.37 47.63
CA ALA A 777 -16.52 -8.59 48.97
C ALA A 777 -16.26 -7.27 49.72
N SER A 778 -16.28 -7.33 51.06
CA SER A 778 -16.13 -6.15 51.94
C SER A 778 -14.83 -5.34 51.80
N GLY A 779 -13.80 -5.85 51.13
CA GLY A 779 -12.46 -5.22 51.10
C GLY A 779 -11.73 -5.20 52.44
N SER A 780 -12.18 -5.97 53.43
CA SER A 780 -11.59 -5.96 54.78
C SER A 780 -10.20 -6.60 54.85
N THR A 781 -9.82 -7.39 53.85
CA THR A 781 -8.48 -7.98 53.68
C THR A 781 -7.88 -7.51 52.37
N ILE A 782 -6.55 -7.63 52.22
CA ILE A 782 -5.86 -7.29 50.95
C ILE A 782 -6.45 -8.08 49.78
N ALA A 783 -6.75 -9.37 50.03
CA ALA A 783 -7.24 -10.33 49.05
C ALA A 783 -8.72 -10.16 48.65
N THR A 784 -9.46 -9.27 49.32
CA THR A 784 -10.88 -8.98 48.99
C THR A 784 -11.10 -7.51 48.61
N ASN A 785 -10.00 -6.75 48.56
CA ASN A 785 -10.02 -5.32 48.32
C ASN A 785 -9.88 -5.05 46.82
N ASP A 786 -10.80 -5.55 46.02
CA ASP A 786 -10.72 -5.51 44.55
C ASP A 786 -10.97 -4.09 44.00
N LEU A 787 -10.76 -3.92 42.69
CA LEU A 787 -11.01 -2.68 41.98
C LEU A 787 -12.41 -2.73 41.32
N LEU A 788 -13.28 -1.82 41.72
CA LEU A 788 -14.57 -1.59 41.06
C LEU A 788 -14.38 -0.51 40.01
N ILE A 789 -14.68 -0.83 38.76
CA ILE A 789 -14.53 0.06 37.62
C ILE A 789 -15.93 0.35 37.10
N PHE A 790 -16.32 1.61 37.07
CA PHE A 790 -17.61 2.10 36.58
C PHE A 790 -17.41 2.85 35.25
N ALA A 791 -18.50 3.27 34.61
CA ALA A 791 -18.43 4.09 33.40
C ALA A 791 -17.81 5.49 33.65
N ASP A 792 -17.82 5.99 34.88
CA ASP A 792 -17.36 7.33 35.27
C ASP A 792 -16.12 7.34 36.19
N GLY A 793 -15.46 6.19 36.38
CA GLY A 793 -14.19 6.05 37.09
C GLY A 793 -14.07 4.74 37.87
N SER A 794 -13.03 4.59 38.69
CA SER A 794 -12.81 3.39 39.50
C SER A 794 -12.56 3.70 40.97
N ILE A 795 -12.78 2.70 41.83
CA ILE A 795 -12.58 2.79 43.29
C ILE A 795 -12.31 1.40 43.88
N ARG A 796 -11.49 1.33 44.94
CA ARG A 796 -11.24 0.09 45.67
C ARG A 796 -12.43 -0.31 46.56
N ASN A 797 -12.73 -1.62 46.64
CA ASN A 797 -13.82 -2.18 47.46
C ASN A 797 -13.85 -1.62 48.89
N LYS A 798 -12.70 -1.55 49.56
CA LYS A 798 -12.60 -1.04 50.92
C LYS A 798 -13.05 0.42 51.03
N SER A 799 -12.64 1.27 50.09
CA SER A 799 -13.03 2.68 50.06
C SER A 799 -14.51 2.84 49.71
N ALA A 800 -15.00 2.08 48.73
CA ALA A 800 -16.42 2.05 48.38
C ALA A 800 -17.31 1.65 49.56
N VAL A 801 -16.94 0.60 50.30
CA VAL A 801 -17.66 0.15 51.51
C VAL A 801 -17.64 1.21 52.62
N LEU A 802 -16.54 1.94 52.80
CA LEU A 802 -16.44 3.03 53.78
C LEU A 802 -17.33 4.22 53.39
N ALA A 803 -17.32 4.62 52.12
CA ALA A 803 -18.19 5.68 51.60
C ALA A 803 -19.68 5.35 51.79
N VAL A 804 -20.08 4.11 51.47
CA VAL A 804 -21.48 3.66 51.64
C VAL A 804 -21.88 3.60 53.12
N LYS A 805 -21.00 3.14 54.03
CA LYS A 805 -21.26 3.09 55.47
C LYS A 805 -21.32 4.46 56.15
N SER A 806 -20.59 5.44 55.61
CA SER A 806 -20.57 6.81 56.12
C SER A 806 -21.66 7.70 55.51
N GLU A 807 -22.48 7.15 54.61
CA GLU A 807 -23.52 7.87 53.87
C GLU A 807 -22.96 9.08 53.10
N GLU A 808 -21.75 8.97 52.55
CA GLU A 808 -21.15 10.00 51.72
C GLU A 808 -21.91 10.13 50.39
N GLY A 809 -22.74 11.18 50.29
CA GLY A 809 -23.60 11.46 49.12
C GLY A 809 -23.02 12.44 48.09
N GLY A 810 -21.69 12.64 48.09
CA GLY A 810 -20.99 13.51 47.14
C GLY A 810 -20.88 12.91 45.73
N ALA A 811 -20.38 13.69 44.76
CA ALA A 811 -20.04 13.17 43.43
C ALA A 811 -18.95 12.08 43.54
N PHE A 812 -18.93 11.12 42.61
CA PHE A 812 -17.99 10.00 42.67
C PHE A 812 -16.53 10.46 42.76
N SER A 813 -16.18 11.52 42.02
CA SER A 813 -14.86 12.17 42.02
C SER A 813 -14.42 12.77 43.37
N THR A 814 -15.31 12.84 44.35
CA THR A 814 -15.01 13.35 45.70
C THR A 814 -14.73 12.25 46.72
N LEU A 815 -14.95 10.98 46.37
CA LEU A 815 -14.70 9.85 47.27
C LEU A 815 -13.20 9.53 47.37
N ASP A 816 -12.76 9.11 48.56
CA ASP A 816 -11.37 8.71 48.78
C ASP A 816 -11.02 7.46 47.97
N GLY A 817 -9.92 7.52 47.22
CA GLY A 817 -9.48 6.43 46.33
C GLY A 817 -10.19 6.35 44.98
N PHE A 818 -10.90 7.41 44.56
CA PHE A 818 -11.38 7.56 43.18
C PHE A 818 -10.22 7.73 42.19
N ASP A 819 -10.32 7.07 41.04
CA ASP A 819 -9.46 7.28 39.87
C ASP A 819 -10.32 7.37 38.59
N GLY A 820 -10.33 8.56 37.99
CA GLY A 820 -11.10 8.84 36.77
C GLY A 820 -10.38 8.44 35.47
N THR A 821 -9.15 7.92 35.54
CA THR A 821 -8.41 7.48 34.35
C THR A 821 -8.71 6.04 33.95
N VAL A 822 -9.32 5.26 34.86
CA VAL A 822 -9.73 3.87 34.64
C VAL A 822 -11.24 3.79 34.66
N VAL A 823 -11.83 3.49 33.50
CA VAL A 823 -13.28 3.40 33.29
C VAL A 823 -13.65 2.10 32.59
N THR A 824 -14.90 1.67 32.71
CA THR A 824 -15.38 0.46 32.04
C THR A 824 -15.58 0.72 30.56
N PRO A 825 -14.91 -0.03 29.66
CA PRO A 825 -15.21 0.05 28.24
C PRO A 825 -16.64 -0.44 28.01
N LEU A 826 -17.43 0.33 27.27
CA LEU A 826 -18.82 -0.01 26.97
C LEU A 826 -18.89 -0.87 25.72
N LEU A 827 -19.85 -1.80 25.69
CA LEU A 827 -20.16 -2.55 24.47
C LEU A 827 -20.72 -1.55 23.44
N GLU A 828 -20.15 -1.50 22.25
CA GLU A 828 -20.67 -0.63 21.20
C GLU A 828 -22.11 -1.03 20.87
N SER A 829 -23.04 -0.07 20.88
CA SER A 829 -24.39 -0.32 20.41
C SER A 829 -24.33 -0.54 18.91
N ILE A 830 -24.62 -1.75 18.44
CA ILE A 830 -24.83 -2.04 17.02
C ILE A 830 -26.12 -1.36 16.58
N ILE A 831 -26.07 -0.04 16.41
CA ILE A 831 -27.00 0.74 15.61
C ILE A 831 -26.10 1.66 14.77
N ASP A 832 -25.87 1.19 13.54
CA ASP A 832 -25.48 1.99 12.38
C ASP A 832 -24.10 2.67 12.45
N THR A 833 -23.06 1.90 12.18
CA THR A 833 -21.80 2.42 11.63
C THR A 833 -21.51 1.75 10.30
N ASP A 834 -22.46 1.86 9.38
CA ASP A 834 -22.21 1.77 7.94
C ASP A 834 -22.16 3.20 7.38
N PHE A 835 -21.26 4.02 7.91
CA PHE A 835 -20.84 5.27 7.26
C PHE A 835 -19.38 5.59 7.61
N ILE A 836 -18.49 5.13 6.73
CA ILE A 836 -17.24 5.77 6.29
C ILE A 836 -16.23 6.09 7.41
N PHE A 837 -15.16 5.27 7.52
CA PHE A 837 -13.75 5.64 7.32
C PHE A 837 -12.88 4.37 7.42
N PRO A 838 -11.96 4.10 6.47
CA PRO A 838 -10.95 3.07 6.67
C PRO A 838 -9.99 3.51 7.78
N GLN A 839 -9.77 2.65 8.78
CA GLN A 839 -8.75 2.90 9.79
C GLN A 839 -7.36 2.69 9.18
N GLU A 840 -6.63 3.78 9.02
CA GLU A 840 -5.17 3.70 8.92
C GLU A 840 -4.56 3.46 10.30
N SER A 841 -3.71 2.45 10.36
CA SER A 841 -2.81 2.18 11.47
C SER A 841 -1.77 3.29 11.60
N GLY A 842 -1.52 3.74 12.84
CA GLY A 842 -0.25 4.34 13.21
C GLY A 842 -0.06 5.85 12.99
N LYS A 843 -0.70 6.70 13.81
CA LYS A 843 -0.09 7.98 14.24
C LYS A 843 -0.24 8.17 15.75
N GLN A 844 0.89 8.25 16.45
CA GLN A 844 0.96 8.70 17.83
C GLN A 844 0.37 10.11 17.92
N ILE A 845 -0.68 10.28 18.72
CA ILE A 845 -1.27 11.57 19.00
C ILE A 845 -0.37 12.27 20.01
N ASP A 846 0.27 13.37 19.59
CA ASP A 846 1.01 14.27 20.45
C ASP A 846 0.05 14.90 21.47
N GLN A 847 0.29 14.60 22.75
CA GLN A 847 -0.55 14.96 23.88
C GLN A 847 -0.51 16.45 24.24
N THR A 848 0.10 17.29 23.39
CA THR A 848 0.21 18.74 23.56
C THR A 848 -0.90 19.57 22.88
N LEU A 849 -1.81 18.96 22.11
CA LEU A 849 -2.93 19.69 21.47
C LEU A 849 -4.26 19.73 22.26
N ILE A 850 -4.36 19.08 23.42
CA ILE A 850 -5.61 19.04 24.24
C ILE A 850 -5.55 20.03 25.42
N THR A 851 -4.99 21.23 25.24
CA THR A 851 -5.09 22.31 26.26
C THR A 851 -5.22 23.73 25.69
N THR A 852 -5.81 23.90 24.50
CA THR A 852 -6.11 25.27 24.01
C THR A 852 -7.38 25.39 23.19
N LEU A 853 -8.50 24.88 23.69
CA LEU A 853 -9.83 25.25 23.17
C LEU A 853 -10.88 25.12 24.27
N ASP A 854 -10.67 25.88 25.34
CA ASP A 854 -11.76 26.38 26.16
C ASP A 854 -11.48 27.85 26.42
N VAL A 855 -12.54 28.66 26.44
CA VAL A 855 -12.55 30.14 26.49
C VAL A 855 -12.51 30.88 25.14
N LEU A 856 -13.56 30.69 24.33
CA LEU A 856 -14.16 31.80 23.58
C LEU A 856 -15.69 31.73 23.64
N SER A 857 -16.26 32.11 24.79
CA SER A 857 -17.49 32.90 24.82
C SER A 857 -17.69 33.49 26.21
N GLU A 858 -17.42 34.79 26.36
CA GLU A 858 -18.37 35.76 26.91
C GLU A 858 -17.68 37.09 27.26
N SER A 859 -18.16 38.13 26.58
CA SER A 859 -18.44 39.47 27.13
C SER A 859 -17.40 40.61 27.05
N GLN A 860 -17.96 41.76 26.66
CA GLN A 860 -17.57 43.16 26.91
C GLN A 860 -16.55 43.75 25.92
N GLN A 861 -16.90 44.61 24.97
CA GLN A 861 -17.64 45.88 25.01
C GLN A 861 -16.98 46.96 25.89
N SER A 862 -16.61 48.06 25.22
CA SER A 862 -16.33 49.44 25.69
C SER A 862 -14.88 49.86 26.06
N GLN A 863 -14.37 50.74 25.18
CA GLN A 863 -13.67 52.02 25.41
C GLN A 863 -12.90 52.26 26.72
N ASP A 864 -11.58 52.43 26.59
CA ASP A 864 -10.75 53.64 26.87
C ASP A 864 -9.28 53.18 26.69
N ASN A 865 -8.29 53.93 26.22
CA ASN A 865 -7.99 55.32 26.52
C ASN A 865 -6.97 55.85 25.49
N SER A 866 -7.09 57.14 25.21
CA SER A 866 -6.18 57.93 24.40
C SER A 866 -4.88 58.32 25.13
N GLU A 867 -3.82 58.42 24.33
CA GLU A 867 -2.85 59.53 24.31
C GLU A 867 -1.63 59.60 25.26
N ILE A 868 -0.49 59.96 24.62
CA ILE A 868 0.57 60.90 25.07
C ILE A 868 1.67 60.31 26.00
N ASN A 869 3.00 60.48 25.81
CA ASN A 869 3.82 61.34 24.94
C ASN A 869 5.30 60.90 24.93
N THR A 870 5.99 61.16 23.81
CA THR A 870 7.37 61.68 23.62
C THR A 870 8.55 61.22 24.51
N THR A 871 9.66 60.79 23.88
CA THR A 871 10.86 61.65 23.73
C THR A 871 11.84 61.13 22.67
N SER A 872 12.49 62.08 22.01
CA SER A 872 13.33 61.97 20.82
C SER A 872 14.83 62.07 21.11
N VAL A 873 15.63 61.27 20.37
CA VAL A 873 16.87 61.58 19.61
C VAL A 873 18.07 62.23 20.31
N LEU A 874 19.27 61.63 20.10
CA LEU A 874 20.57 62.21 19.67
C LEU A 874 21.64 61.08 19.73
N VAL A 875 22.16 60.54 18.62
CA VAL A 875 23.28 60.97 17.74
C VAL A 875 24.69 60.86 18.36
N ASP A 876 25.50 60.01 17.69
CA ASP A 876 26.92 60.12 17.31
C ASP A 876 28.04 59.24 17.94
N ALA A 877 28.68 58.51 16.99
CA ALA A 877 30.10 58.36 16.66
C ALA A 877 31.20 57.88 17.65
N SER A 878 31.95 56.90 17.11
CA SER A 878 33.42 56.70 17.09
C SER A 878 34.10 55.94 18.23
N VAL A 879 35.21 55.17 18.12
CA VAL A 879 36.13 54.55 17.11
C VAL A 879 37.11 53.65 17.95
N ILE A 880 37.80 52.66 17.35
CA ILE A 880 39.18 52.12 17.64
C ILE A 880 39.33 50.62 18.07
N GLU A 881 40.01 49.85 17.18
CA GLU A 881 41.04 48.76 17.30
C GLU A 881 40.89 47.62 18.35
N THR A 882 41.43 46.39 18.23
CA THR A 882 42.60 45.79 17.54
C THR A 882 42.47 44.24 17.60
N ASP A 883 43.13 43.55 16.65
CA ASP A 883 43.74 42.19 16.65
C ASP A 883 43.31 41.08 17.62
N LYS A 884 43.10 39.88 17.05
CA LYS A 884 43.81 38.64 17.45
C LYS A 884 43.64 37.50 16.44
N GLU A 885 44.73 37.18 15.73
CA GLU A 885 44.99 35.85 15.18
C GLU A 885 45.31 34.87 16.32
N GLN A 886 44.79 33.64 16.23
CA GLN A 886 45.36 32.48 16.92
C GLN A 886 45.37 31.27 15.97
N SER A 887 46.59 30.86 15.61
CA SER A 887 46.92 29.61 14.92
C SER A 887 46.99 28.45 15.91
N TYR A 888 46.50 27.27 15.53
CA TYR A 888 46.79 26.01 16.20
C TYR A 888 47.86 25.24 15.39
N VAL A 889 48.96 24.90 16.05
CA VAL A 889 49.99 23.98 15.56
C VAL A 889 49.92 22.72 16.41
N VAL A 890 49.68 21.57 15.78
CA VAL A 890 49.88 20.25 16.40
C VAL A 890 51.18 19.68 15.86
N ASN A 891 52.05 19.27 16.77
CA ASN A 891 53.38 18.73 16.51
C ASN A 891 53.34 17.22 16.78
N THR A 892 53.58 16.39 15.77
CA THR A 892 53.64 14.93 15.90
C THR A 892 54.96 14.41 15.34
N GLU A 893 55.99 14.37 16.19
CA GLU A 893 57.17 13.53 15.99
C GLU A 893 57.28 12.59 17.19
N GLU A 894 56.72 11.39 17.08
CA GLU A 894 57.23 10.13 17.65
C GLU A 894 56.27 8.95 17.29
N PHE A 895 56.70 8.11 16.34
CA PHE A 895 56.15 6.79 15.92
C PHE A 895 54.78 6.79 15.19
N GLY A 896 54.58 6.28 13.97
CA GLY A 896 55.40 5.59 12.98
C GLY A 896 54.50 5.15 11.81
N THR A 897 55.00 5.32 10.58
CA THR A 897 54.52 4.80 9.27
C THR A 897 53.22 5.35 8.65
N ASN A 898 53.43 6.13 7.59
CA ASN A 898 52.71 6.33 6.30
C ASN A 898 51.18 6.15 6.30
N ILE A 899 50.42 7.14 5.81
CA ILE A 899 50.18 7.27 4.37
C ILE A 899 50.01 8.74 3.93
N GLU A 900 50.54 8.92 2.72
CA GLU A 900 50.60 10.07 1.83
C GLU A 900 49.21 10.49 1.35
N ILE A 901 48.88 11.78 1.50
CA ILE A 901 47.80 12.43 0.75
C ILE A 901 48.51 13.28 -0.29
N MET A 902 48.30 12.96 -1.58
CA MET A 902 48.58 13.88 -2.68
C MET A 902 47.35 13.99 -3.56
N PHE A 903 46.83 15.22 -3.52
CA PHE A 903 45.81 15.92 -4.33
C PHE A 903 44.49 15.22 -4.58
#